data_AF-A0A2I1GKQ4-F1
#
_entry.id   AF-A0A2I1GKQ4-F1
#
_cell.length_a   1.000
_cell.length_b   1.000
_cell.length_c   1.000
_cell.angle_alpha   90.00
_cell.angle_beta   90.00
_cell.angle_gamma   90.00
#
_symmetry.space_group_name_H-M   'P 1'
#
loop_
_entity.id
_entity.type
_entity.pdbx_description
1 polymer ?
#
loop_
_entity_poly.entity_id
_entity_poly.type
_entity_poly.pdbx_seq_one_letter_code
_entity_poly.pdbx_strand_id
1 'polypeptide(L)'
;MQIRGSGQVSSDSNEVQEDTNDSSDPLTTYPQQAKYKEESSDLTDSISGLYRLLDLCNDDDSNVDKIIISKEYLKKLCNDMVPSSFKSISEINYTELNSISFRLIGCYGNRNLIAKLLLNKNIIDQQLYDSFTSSVSIDDTNKPSLRPGIYLLIMKANLGLLIYWPEIGCYENVPNISSQIKRNMINLHRYLTKLTDHQMCFMSDKDLEDFDLNLENPDNNSDEDDEPQCEFEVKKRQEKEEFKIDNGFKVNLSHKIKTEINNQMEDDVPLYPLIVESTTNQSFVTRQLIKETLHSNNITSYVSAEQFPIDLKTKLQDRYLHIDRVEMDINALELFVIHGLKMEELLIPLHDALSAARMRIKMRTDQAISEDIKIIQQVASIKLRAFESHFDKYIMHDNDLSQTNISDFERIRKRYPGIETQIEEKIKINSKKWRKMKKRYNLTCIVIEDKLHEAEENDDEKKKSIKTFYKMFTDDETNLEKLFDKYTPEAQQSKSRWNAIIGVFKISNITRAKRMANEKPDEEFIQELVKFKLFEGYNDIKEKIINNFIKEYHRWKKDDLPNNFHEILLNIRNIQLEDKLKREYEEEKKIIEKNMFEKICNEIETKYKDGSMRLNVLSVKKQYMYFTIEYDIEEPQPNQLQITFYETSLKEEGLHVQENESYVPYPILRSNMNQYGISFRIDPQEYDIKKISQFDNHKFLLILYNKKMRRIEIFFDTAQQMAQNFKSYSTIKSFKILNTDENFIIAINEPKGLLAIYNTKEVKLDIFSFYDNRSRLYARNANIQLLQWYNNIIPNIKYFLFIKDTEELCFVENSGRARIFNLVNLQFRPAVCNFPRNLVNVLSSTDGSCIMAFAKEKPDEFNSIISTDNIEQRDYNNDIKEINRVYVYFSKNFVSDGKVIDLPLNFKSLEFLQISCINNRQTHLISLDLQNGRLNSLLVKITLEQAQFRFQKCMQKKSLAFQRTKLNDLVNVYKLMFEKYPIDSCIDPKQNRPLSLKIVLDIEDNNIEDYGEKFNEYITGMFDNLKYYTNKPTSMLKKFSASVITFKELDVEDTNFQKKFSSEYQLGEWIIQLC
;
A
#
# COMPACT_ATOMS: atom_id res chain seq x y z
N MET A 1 23.51 61.86 1.90
CA MET A 1 23.56 62.96 0.91
C MET A 1 22.93 62.43 -0.37
N GLN A 2 22.03 63.22 -0.95
CA GLN A 2 21.13 63.04 -2.11
C GLN A 2 21.53 62.02 -3.21
N ILE A 3 20.67 61.06 -3.62
CA ILE A 3 19.51 61.07 -4.58
C ILE A 3 19.89 60.59 -6.02
N ARG A 4 18.98 59.76 -6.58
CA ARG A 4 18.75 59.27 -7.98
C ARG A 4 19.60 58.08 -8.44
N GLY A 5 19.07 57.00 -9.03
CA GLY A 5 17.71 56.67 -9.46
C GLY A 5 17.72 55.87 -10.78
N SER A 6 16.95 54.77 -10.85
CA SER A 6 16.58 53.89 -12.00
C SER A 6 17.72 53.15 -12.71
N GLY A 7 17.81 51.81 -12.73
CA GLY A 7 16.88 50.78 -13.24
C GLY A 7 17.62 50.11 -14.42
N GLN A 8 17.71 48.79 -14.66
CA GLN A 8 16.85 47.65 -14.37
C GLN A 8 17.64 46.37 -14.79
N VAL A 9 17.28 45.22 -14.21
CA VAL A 9 17.51 43.81 -14.65
C VAL A 9 18.87 43.15 -14.35
N SER A 10 18.79 42.17 -13.46
CA SER A 10 19.80 41.17 -13.08
C SER A 10 19.50 39.81 -13.72
N SER A 11 20.54 39.10 -14.19
CA SER A 11 20.81 37.72 -13.76
C SER A 11 22.23 37.36 -14.17
N ASP A 12 23.06 37.19 -13.14
CA ASP A 12 24.51 37.04 -13.19
C ASP A 12 25.01 35.76 -13.84
N SER A 13 26.14 35.92 -14.53
CA SER A 13 27.06 34.90 -14.99
C SER A 13 28.39 35.03 -14.24
N ASN A 14 28.84 33.89 -13.71
CA ASN A 14 30.24 33.42 -13.64
C ASN A 14 31.33 34.18 -12.86
N GLU A 15 32.28 33.34 -12.43
CA GLU A 15 33.71 33.55 -12.15
C GLU A 15 34.11 33.66 -10.66
N VAL A 16 34.77 32.62 -10.11
CA VAL A 16 36.26 32.37 -10.04
C VAL A 16 36.74 32.85 -8.65
N GLN A 17 37.55 32.21 -7.80
CA GLN A 17 38.56 31.12 -7.80
C GLN A 17 38.83 30.84 -6.29
N GLU A 18 39.28 29.65 -5.88
CA GLU A 18 40.41 29.52 -4.93
C GLU A 18 40.88 28.06 -4.76
N ASP A 19 42.16 27.97 -4.41
CA ASP A 19 43.09 26.86 -4.51
C ASP A 19 43.11 25.89 -3.31
N THR A 20 43.68 24.70 -3.58
CA THR A 20 44.55 23.86 -2.73
C THR A 20 44.02 23.02 -1.54
N ASN A 21 44.44 21.74 -1.64
CA ASN A 21 44.88 20.80 -0.60
C ASN A 21 43.87 19.89 0.16
N ASP A 22 43.98 18.62 -0.23
CA ASP A 22 44.14 17.41 0.60
C ASP A 22 43.03 16.95 1.55
N SER A 23 42.75 15.65 1.36
CA SER A 23 42.19 14.65 2.26
C SER A 23 40.67 14.60 2.47
N SER A 24 40.19 13.36 2.36
CA SER A 24 38.91 12.79 2.82
C SER A 24 37.78 12.65 1.79
N ASP A 25 37.70 11.44 1.21
CA ASP A 25 36.49 10.85 0.64
C ASP A 25 35.35 10.80 1.68
N PRO A 26 34.11 11.09 1.27
CA PRO A 26 32.94 10.48 1.90
C PRO A 26 32.02 9.80 0.88
N LEU A 27 31.94 8.47 1.01
CA LEU A 27 30.77 7.60 0.81
C LEU A 27 29.78 7.95 -0.31
N THR A 28 29.84 7.15 -1.39
CA THR A 28 28.64 6.72 -2.12
C THR A 28 28.47 5.22 -2.01
N THR A 29 27.39 4.83 -1.35
CA THR A 29 26.96 3.48 -1.02
C THR A 29 26.57 2.73 -2.29
N TYR A 30 27.46 1.90 -2.81
CA TYR A 30 27.09 0.79 -3.68
C TYR A 30 26.53 -0.35 -2.84
N PRO A 31 25.50 -1.09 -3.28
CA PRO A 31 25.08 -2.29 -2.59
C PRO A 31 26.23 -3.30 -2.68
N GLN A 32 26.89 -3.52 -1.55
CA GLN A 32 27.83 -4.60 -1.33
C GLN A 32 27.12 -5.92 -1.61
N GLN A 33 27.37 -6.52 -2.78
CA GLN A 33 27.39 -7.98 -2.84
C GLN A 33 28.48 -8.42 -1.86
N ALA A 34 28.04 -9.11 -0.82
CA ALA A 34 28.91 -9.65 0.21
C ALA A 34 30.07 -10.41 -0.45
N LYS A 35 31.29 -9.90 -0.31
CA LYS A 35 32.51 -10.70 -0.40
C LYS A 35 32.47 -11.67 0.79
N TYR A 36 31.84 -12.82 0.60
CA TYR A 36 32.34 -14.02 1.26
C TYR A 36 33.62 -14.40 0.50
N LYS A 37 34.77 -14.09 1.10
CA LYS A 37 35.97 -14.88 0.84
C LYS A 37 35.69 -16.26 1.45
N GLU A 38 35.06 -17.15 0.69
CA GLU A 38 35.36 -18.57 0.86
C GLU A 38 36.82 -18.74 0.45
N GLU A 39 37.64 -19.24 1.37
CA GLU A 39 38.98 -19.70 1.03
C GLU A 39 38.84 -20.74 -0.09
N SER A 40 39.44 -20.45 -1.24
CA SER A 40 39.28 -21.18 -2.49
C SER A 40 39.73 -22.64 -2.35
N SER A 41 38.77 -23.56 -2.30
CA SER A 41 39.01 -25.00 -2.46
C SER A 41 39.08 -25.43 -3.95
N ASP A 42 38.99 -24.49 -4.88
CA ASP A 42 39.00 -24.77 -6.31
C ASP A 42 40.42 -24.92 -6.86
N LEU A 43 40.76 -26.13 -7.33
CA LEU A 43 42.10 -26.45 -7.84
C LEU A 43 42.43 -25.81 -9.20
N THR A 44 41.47 -25.12 -9.84
CA THR A 44 41.65 -24.56 -11.18
C THR A 44 42.76 -23.50 -11.22
N ASP A 45 42.86 -22.63 -10.20
CA ASP A 45 43.87 -21.56 -10.15
C ASP A 45 45.28 -22.08 -9.81
N SER A 46 45.39 -23.30 -9.29
CA SER A 46 46.67 -23.95 -8.96
C SER A 46 47.35 -24.58 -10.19
N ILE A 47 46.63 -24.74 -11.31
CA ILE A 47 47.15 -25.37 -12.54
C ILE A 47 47.40 -24.30 -13.60
N SER A 48 48.67 -24.10 -13.95
CA SER A 48 49.05 -23.13 -14.98
C SER A 48 48.54 -23.53 -16.36
N GLY A 49 47.94 -22.59 -17.09
CA GLY A 49 47.43 -22.81 -18.45
C GLY A 49 46.10 -23.56 -18.53
N LEU A 50 45.41 -23.79 -17.39
CA LEU A 50 44.08 -24.37 -17.33
C LEU A 50 43.00 -23.26 -17.21
N TYR A 51 42.00 -23.31 -18.08
CA TYR A 51 40.90 -22.35 -18.14
C TYR A 51 39.57 -23.08 -18.04
N ARG A 52 38.75 -22.77 -17.04
CA ARG A 52 37.37 -23.26 -16.98
C ARG A 52 36.53 -22.56 -18.03
N LEU A 53 35.89 -23.31 -18.93
CA LEU A 53 35.02 -22.74 -19.95
C LEU A 53 33.55 -22.87 -19.59
N LEU A 54 33.12 -24.08 -19.22
CA LEU A 54 31.76 -24.38 -18.82
C LEU A 54 31.76 -24.92 -17.39
N ASP A 55 30.99 -24.28 -16.51
CA ASP A 55 30.81 -24.67 -15.11
C ASP A 55 29.39 -25.20 -14.89
N LEU A 56 29.25 -26.19 -14.02
CA LEU A 56 27.96 -26.72 -13.58
C LEU A 56 27.64 -26.11 -12.20
N CYS A 57 26.72 -25.14 -12.16
CA CYS A 57 26.36 -24.42 -10.94
C CYS A 57 24.92 -24.73 -10.50
N ASN A 58 24.72 -24.84 -9.18
CA ASN A 58 23.40 -24.94 -8.56
C ASN A 58 22.86 -23.53 -8.30
N ASP A 59 21.69 -23.18 -8.83
CA ASP A 59 21.01 -21.93 -8.46
C ASP A 59 20.29 -22.14 -7.14
N ASP A 60 20.61 -21.38 -6.09
CA ASP A 60 20.01 -21.50 -4.75
C ASP A 60 18.47 -21.35 -4.74
N ASP A 61 17.87 -20.79 -5.80
CA ASP A 61 16.43 -20.59 -5.98
C ASP A 61 15.73 -21.70 -6.80
N SER A 62 16.47 -22.65 -7.40
CA SER A 62 15.88 -23.75 -8.18
C SER A 62 16.68 -25.05 -8.03
N ASN A 63 16.01 -26.17 -7.71
CA ASN A 63 16.60 -27.52 -7.63
C ASN A 63 17.11 -28.08 -9.00
N VAL A 64 17.66 -27.25 -9.88
CA VAL A 64 18.09 -27.62 -11.23
C VAL A 64 19.44 -26.97 -11.55
N ASP A 65 20.46 -27.80 -11.77
CA ASP A 65 21.79 -27.34 -12.17
C ASP A 65 21.76 -26.67 -13.55
N LYS A 66 22.51 -25.58 -13.71
CA LYS A 66 22.69 -24.86 -14.98
C LYS A 66 24.15 -24.95 -15.42
N ILE A 67 24.35 -25.21 -16.72
CA ILE A 67 25.68 -25.12 -17.36
C ILE A 67 25.90 -23.66 -17.76
N ILE A 68 26.88 -23.00 -17.16
CA ILE A 68 27.16 -21.57 -17.34
C ILE A 68 28.56 -21.39 -17.93
N ILE A 69 28.72 -20.43 -18.84
CA ILE A 69 30.05 -20.04 -19.36
C ILE A 69 30.78 -19.21 -18.29
N SER A 70 32.00 -19.64 -17.92
CA SER A 70 32.80 -18.91 -16.95
C SER A 70 33.39 -17.63 -17.56
N LYS A 71 32.73 -16.50 -17.29
CA LYS A 71 33.12 -15.19 -17.85
C LYS A 71 34.51 -14.74 -17.40
N GLU A 72 34.90 -15.08 -16.17
CA GLU A 72 36.20 -14.69 -15.61
C GLU A 72 37.35 -15.43 -16.31
N TYR A 73 37.22 -16.74 -16.47
CA TYR A 73 38.24 -17.55 -17.15
C TYR A 73 38.24 -17.34 -18.67
N LEU A 74 37.10 -17.04 -19.29
CA LEU A 74 37.04 -16.63 -20.70
C LEU A 74 37.78 -15.31 -20.92
N LYS A 75 37.60 -14.34 -20.01
CA LYS A 75 38.35 -13.08 -20.02
C LYS A 75 39.85 -13.30 -19.82
N LYS A 76 40.23 -14.19 -18.91
CA LYS A 76 41.63 -14.58 -18.65
C LYS A 76 42.24 -15.20 -19.92
N LEU A 77 41.59 -16.20 -20.52
CA LEU A 77 42.02 -16.84 -21.76
C LEU A 77 42.24 -15.84 -22.90
N CYS A 78 41.27 -14.97 -23.17
CA CYS A 78 41.37 -14.02 -24.27
C CYS A 78 42.54 -13.03 -24.05
N ASN A 79 42.67 -12.49 -22.84
CA ASN A 79 43.69 -11.49 -22.53
C ASN A 79 45.10 -12.08 -22.35
N ASP A 80 45.23 -13.33 -21.94
CA ASP A 80 46.51 -14.06 -21.89
C ASP A 80 47.04 -14.32 -23.31
N MET A 81 46.15 -14.55 -24.27
CA MET A 81 46.48 -14.80 -25.68
C MET A 81 46.75 -13.51 -26.45
N VAL A 82 45.83 -12.56 -26.36
CA VAL A 82 45.93 -11.25 -26.99
C VAL A 82 45.55 -10.20 -25.95
N PRO A 83 46.50 -9.40 -25.46
CA PRO A 83 46.25 -8.40 -24.43
C PRO A 83 45.11 -7.44 -24.81
N SER A 84 44.18 -7.19 -23.88
CA SER A 84 43.02 -6.29 -24.05
C SER A 84 41.99 -6.70 -25.12
N SER A 85 42.03 -7.94 -25.59
CA SER A 85 41.05 -8.47 -26.55
C SER A 85 39.66 -8.71 -25.94
N PHE A 86 39.53 -8.76 -24.62
CA PHE A 86 38.25 -8.94 -23.91
C PHE A 86 38.01 -7.81 -22.90
N LYS A 87 37.01 -6.97 -23.19
CA LYS A 87 36.51 -5.92 -22.28
C LYS A 87 35.22 -6.33 -21.57
N SER A 88 34.25 -6.84 -22.34
CA SER A 88 32.99 -7.42 -21.86
C SER A 88 32.56 -8.54 -22.81
N ILE A 89 31.55 -9.34 -22.45
CA ILE A 89 31.10 -10.46 -23.30
C ILE A 89 30.54 -10.01 -24.66
N SER A 90 30.12 -8.75 -24.77
CA SER A 90 29.65 -8.14 -26.02
C SER A 90 30.76 -7.36 -26.75
N GLU A 91 31.94 -7.24 -26.15
CA GLU A 91 33.10 -6.50 -26.66
C GLU A 91 34.36 -7.38 -26.63
N ILE A 92 34.32 -8.48 -27.39
CA ILE A 92 35.46 -9.37 -27.64
C ILE A 92 35.97 -9.10 -29.06
N ASN A 93 37.27 -8.85 -29.20
CA ASN A 93 37.89 -8.64 -30.51
C ASN A 93 38.20 -9.98 -31.20
N TYR A 94 37.17 -10.64 -31.74
CA TYR A 94 37.31 -11.94 -32.41
C TYR A 94 38.26 -11.91 -33.61
N THR A 95 38.35 -10.79 -34.32
CA THR A 95 39.23 -10.64 -35.49
C THR A 95 40.70 -10.71 -35.09
N GLU A 96 41.08 -10.08 -33.98
CA GLU A 96 42.46 -10.13 -33.49
C GLU A 96 42.79 -11.48 -32.86
N LEU A 97 41.83 -12.10 -32.17
CA LEU A 97 41.97 -13.47 -31.64
C LEU A 97 42.15 -14.52 -32.76
N ASN A 98 41.56 -14.32 -33.94
CA ASN A 98 41.76 -15.20 -35.10
C ASN A 98 43.21 -15.21 -35.64
N SER A 99 44.09 -14.32 -35.17
CA SER A 99 45.53 -14.42 -35.46
C SER A 99 46.21 -15.62 -34.80
N ILE A 100 45.55 -16.25 -33.81
CA ILE A 100 46.02 -17.43 -33.10
C ILE A 100 45.17 -18.63 -33.52
N SER A 101 45.84 -19.74 -33.85
CA SER A 101 45.22 -21.03 -34.12
C SER A 101 45.64 -22.09 -33.12
N PHE A 102 44.68 -22.95 -32.73
CA PHE A 102 44.90 -24.09 -31.84
C PHE A 102 44.55 -25.40 -32.52
N ARG A 103 45.34 -26.43 -32.25
CA ARG A 103 44.94 -27.82 -32.46
C ARG A 103 44.22 -28.31 -31.22
N LEU A 104 42.96 -28.74 -31.36
CA LEU A 104 42.15 -29.13 -30.20
C LEU A 104 41.82 -30.62 -30.20
N ILE A 105 41.93 -31.23 -29.01
CA ILE A 105 41.54 -32.63 -28.76
C ILE A 105 40.65 -32.67 -27.52
N GLY A 106 39.49 -33.32 -27.62
CA GLY A 106 38.61 -33.55 -26.47
C GLY A 106 39.07 -34.74 -25.63
N CYS A 107 39.00 -34.64 -24.30
CA CYS A 107 39.34 -35.72 -23.38
C CYS A 107 38.19 -35.93 -22.39
N TYR A 108 37.75 -37.18 -22.22
CA TYR A 108 36.73 -37.56 -21.24
C TYR A 108 36.92 -39.01 -20.79
N GLY A 109 36.20 -39.43 -19.76
CA GLY A 109 36.22 -40.81 -19.25
C GLY A 109 36.67 -40.88 -17.79
N ASN A 110 37.43 -41.90 -17.44
CA ASN A 110 37.87 -42.12 -16.06
C ASN A 110 38.75 -40.96 -15.56
N ARG A 111 38.28 -40.26 -14.52
CA ARG A 111 38.95 -39.07 -13.96
C ARG A 111 40.38 -39.35 -13.49
N ASN A 112 40.64 -40.55 -12.96
CA ASN A 112 41.95 -40.92 -12.43
C ASN A 112 42.96 -41.07 -13.57
N LEU A 113 42.53 -41.60 -14.72
CA LEU A 113 43.38 -41.70 -15.91
C LEU A 113 43.62 -40.34 -16.57
N ILE A 114 42.63 -39.44 -16.55
CA ILE A 114 42.83 -38.05 -16.99
C ILE A 114 43.85 -37.37 -16.08
N ALA A 115 43.75 -37.52 -14.75
CA ALA A 115 44.75 -37.00 -13.82
C ALA A 115 46.14 -37.63 -14.04
N LYS A 116 46.21 -38.94 -14.34
CA LYS A 116 47.46 -39.66 -14.66
C LYS A 116 48.11 -39.11 -15.93
N LEU A 117 47.32 -38.74 -16.93
CA LEU A 117 47.81 -38.08 -18.15
C LEU A 117 48.44 -36.72 -17.82
N LEU A 118 47.76 -35.91 -17.00
CA LEU A 118 48.25 -34.60 -16.58
C LEU A 118 49.56 -34.70 -15.78
N LEU A 119 49.68 -35.71 -14.92
CA LEU A 119 50.90 -36.01 -14.15
C LEU A 119 52.04 -36.43 -15.10
N ASN A 120 51.79 -37.36 -16.02
CA ASN A 120 52.80 -37.84 -16.98
C ASN A 120 53.36 -36.73 -17.88
N LYS A 121 52.55 -35.70 -18.18
CA LYS A 121 52.96 -34.53 -18.95
C LYS A 121 53.56 -33.40 -18.08
N ASN A 122 53.81 -33.65 -16.80
CA ASN A 122 54.35 -32.69 -15.83
C ASN A 122 53.52 -31.39 -15.72
N ILE A 123 52.20 -31.48 -15.92
CA ILE A 123 51.27 -30.34 -15.81
C ILE A 123 50.81 -30.16 -14.37
N ILE A 124 50.62 -31.27 -13.65
CA ILE A 124 50.36 -31.32 -12.22
C ILE A 124 51.50 -32.05 -11.52
N ASP A 125 51.71 -31.76 -10.24
CA ASP A 125 52.66 -32.50 -9.40
C ASP A 125 52.01 -33.72 -8.72
N GLN A 126 52.82 -34.52 -8.04
CA GLN A 126 52.35 -35.71 -7.33
C GLN A 126 51.32 -35.35 -6.23
N GLN A 127 51.46 -34.18 -5.59
CA GLN A 127 50.54 -33.74 -4.52
C GLN A 127 49.15 -33.44 -5.06
N LEU A 128 49.05 -32.77 -6.22
CA LEU A 128 47.78 -32.52 -6.91
C LEU A 128 47.18 -33.82 -7.46
N TYR A 129 48.00 -34.73 -7.99
CA TYR A 129 47.53 -36.04 -8.44
C TYR A 129 46.92 -36.87 -7.30
N ASP A 130 47.58 -36.93 -6.15
CA ASP A 130 47.07 -37.62 -4.96
C ASP A 130 45.76 -36.96 -4.46
N SER A 131 45.64 -35.63 -4.60
CA SER A 131 44.41 -34.89 -4.28
C SER A 131 43.25 -35.23 -5.23
N PHE A 132 43.52 -35.42 -6.53
CA PHE A 132 42.50 -35.83 -7.52
C PHE A 132 42.05 -37.29 -7.37
N THR A 133 42.95 -38.17 -6.93
CA THR A 133 42.73 -39.62 -6.89
C THR A 133 42.31 -40.16 -5.52
N SER A 134 42.42 -39.36 -4.45
CA SER A 134 41.93 -39.71 -3.11
C SER A 134 40.44 -40.07 -3.13
N SER A 135 40.08 -41.20 -2.50
CA SER A 135 38.70 -41.69 -2.44
C SER A 135 37.80 -40.68 -1.72
N VAL A 136 36.83 -40.13 -2.44
CA VAL A 136 35.87 -39.16 -1.93
C VAL A 136 34.83 -39.91 -1.09
N SER A 137 34.87 -39.75 0.24
CA SER A 137 33.69 -39.98 1.08
C SER A 137 32.71 -38.83 0.87
N ILE A 138 31.43 -39.13 0.71
CA ILE A 138 30.35 -38.21 0.32
C ILE A 138 30.18 -37.00 1.28
N ASP A 139 30.76 -37.03 2.48
CA ASP A 139 30.57 -36.02 3.53
C ASP A 139 31.74 -35.02 3.76
N ASP A 140 32.78 -35.00 2.92
CA ASP A 140 33.93 -34.09 3.10
C ASP A 140 33.90 -32.90 2.10
N THR A 141 33.11 -31.86 2.40
CA THR A 141 32.95 -30.66 1.54
C THR A 141 34.15 -29.71 1.49
N ASN A 142 35.20 -29.95 2.28
CA ASN A 142 36.36 -29.07 2.41
C ASN A 142 37.65 -29.58 1.72
N LYS A 143 37.58 -30.62 0.89
CA LYS A 143 38.75 -31.09 0.11
C LYS A 143 38.87 -30.35 -1.22
N PRO A 144 40.09 -29.91 -1.61
CA PRO A 144 40.26 -29.19 -2.85
C PRO A 144 40.03 -30.14 -4.04
N SER A 145 39.11 -29.76 -4.94
CA SER A 145 38.75 -30.57 -6.11
C SER A 145 38.38 -29.70 -7.31
N LEU A 146 38.53 -30.25 -8.53
CA LEU A 146 38.02 -29.60 -9.74
C LEU A 146 36.50 -29.82 -9.83
N ARG A 147 35.76 -28.73 -10.05
CA ARG A 147 34.30 -28.79 -10.24
C ARG A 147 33.94 -29.47 -11.57
N PRO A 148 32.80 -30.17 -11.66
CA PRO A 148 32.35 -30.78 -12.91
C PRO A 148 32.13 -29.72 -14.01
N GLY A 149 32.64 -29.97 -15.22
CA GLY A 149 32.60 -28.98 -16.28
C GLY A 149 33.58 -29.25 -17.42
N ILE A 150 33.69 -28.31 -18.36
CA ILE A 150 34.64 -28.38 -19.47
C ILE A 150 35.75 -27.36 -19.28
N TYR A 151 36.99 -27.83 -19.35
CA TYR A 151 38.21 -27.06 -19.15
C TYR A 151 39.07 -27.10 -20.40
N LEU A 152 39.71 -25.98 -20.73
CA LEU A 152 40.74 -25.90 -21.76
C LEU A 152 42.10 -25.84 -21.10
N LEU A 153 42.97 -26.79 -21.42
CA LEU A 153 44.36 -26.82 -21.03
C LEU A 153 45.23 -26.50 -22.24
N ILE A 154 46.11 -25.51 -22.10
CA ILE A 154 46.99 -25.08 -23.19
C ILE A 154 48.38 -25.65 -22.97
N MET A 155 48.81 -26.53 -23.88
CA MET A 155 50.12 -27.17 -23.85
C MET A 155 51.15 -26.40 -24.69
N LYS A 156 52.44 -26.74 -24.54
CA LYS A 156 53.51 -26.15 -25.37
C LYS A 156 53.32 -26.60 -26.84
N ALA A 157 53.35 -25.65 -27.78
CA ALA A 157 53.17 -25.80 -29.24
C ALA A 157 51.73 -25.66 -29.83
N ASN A 158 50.92 -24.71 -29.34
CA ASN A 158 49.57 -24.42 -29.87
C ASN A 158 48.61 -25.63 -29.88
N LEU A 159 48.83 -26.59 -28.99
CA LEU A 159 47.93 -27.73 -28.73
C LEU A 159 47.08 -27.42 -27.49
N GLY A 160 45.76 -27.53 -27.64
CA GLY A 160 44.81 -27.40 -26.53
C GLY A 160 44.10 -28.73 -26.25
N LEU A 161 44.10 -29.17 -25.00
CA LEU A 161 43.28 -30.28 -24.54
C LEU A 161 41.99 -29.76 -23.92
N LEU A 162 40.85 -30.16 -24.46
CA LEU A 162 39.53 -29.82 -23.95
C LEU A 162 39.05 -30.96 -23.05
N ILE A 163 39.23 -30.80 -21.75
CA ILE A 163 38.97 -31.83 -20.74
C ILE A 163 37.54 -31.67 -20.23
N TYR A 164 36.70 -32.67 -20.49
CA TYR A 164 35.47 -32.85 -19.73
C TYR A 164 35.81 -33.53 -18.41
N TRP A 165 35.69 -32.77 -17.32
CA TRP A 165 35.81 -33.28 -15.96
C TRP A 165 34.44 -33.73 -15.47
N PRO A 166 34.18 -35.05 -15.34
CA PRO A 166 32.85 -35.58 -15.11
C PRO A 166 32.36 -35.42 -13.67
N GLU A 167 31.04 -35.36 -13.48
CA GLU A 167 30.41 -35.59 -12.18
C GLU A 167 30.71 -37.02 -11.68
N ILE A 168 30.90 -37.19 -10.38
CA ILE A 168 31.20 -38.49 -9.78
C ILE A 168 30.04 -39.46 -10.04
N GLY A 169 30.35 -40.65 -10.56
CA GLY A 169 29.36 -41.68 -10.87
C GLY A 169 28.54 -41.44 -12.14
N CYS A 170 28.82 -40.41 -12.95
CA CYS A 170 27.99 -40.12 -14.13
C CYS A 170 28.01 -41.21 -15.23
N TYR A 171 29.08 -42.02 -15.28
CA TYR A 171 29.20 -43.18 -16.18
C TYR A 171 28.84 -44.51 -15.52
N GLU A 172 28.57 -44.51 -14.21
CA GLU A 172 28.19 -45.70 -13.46
C GLU A 172 26.66 -45.91 -13.57
N ASN A 173 26.21 -47.17 -13.54
CA ASN A 173 24.78 -47.52 -13.55
C ASN A 173 24.34 -47.94 -12.13
N VAL A 174 24.48 -47.04 -11.16
CA VAL A 174 23.96 -47.25 -9.81
C VAL A 174 22.45 -46.97 -9.79
N PRO A 175 21.60 -47.82 -9.17
CA PRO A 175 20.13 -47.70 -9.19
C PRO A 175 19.56 -46.36 -8.67
N ASN A 176 20.37 -45.56 -7.97
CA ASN A 176 19.99 -44.29 -7.34
C ASN A 176 20.61 -43.04 -7.98
N ILE A 177 21.23 -43.13 -9.17
CA ILE A 177 21.75 -41.93 -9.84
C ILE A 177 20.59 -41.04 -10.28
N SER A 178 20.67 -39.75 -9.93
CA SER A 178 19.65 -38.77 -10.28
C SER A 178 19.52 -38.64 -11.80
N SER A 179 18.29 -38.50 -12.30
CA SER A 179 18.04 -38.21 -13.72
C SER A 179 18.71 -36.91 -14.20
N GLN A 180 19.07 -36.04 -13.25
CA GLN A 180 19.81 -34.81 -13.47
C GLN A 180 21.26 -35.08 -13.89
N ILE A 181 22.03 -35.91 -13.17
CA ILE A 181 23.44 -36.22 -13.49
C ILE A 181 23.57 -36.80 -14.91
N LYS A 182 22.66 -37.71 -15.30
CA LYS A 182 22.65 -38.24 -16.68
C LYS A 182 22.32 -37.18 -17.72
N ARG A 183 21.43 -36.23 -17.41
CA ARG A 183 21.10 -35.11 -18.31
C ARG A 183 22.27 -34.15 -18.46
N ASN A 184 22.96 -33.82 -17.37
CA ASN A 184 24.15 -32.98 -17.36
C ASN A 184 25.28 -33.60 -18.19
N MET A 185 25.58 -34.89 -17.98
CA MET A 185 26.56 -35.64 -18.75
C MET A 185 26.30 -35.56 -20.27
N ILE A 186 25.05 -35.81 -20.71
CA ILE A 186 24.68 -35.74 -22.12
C ILE A 186 24.84 -34.32 -22.68
N ASN A 187 24.51 -33.29 -21.90
CA ASN A 187 24.64 -31.90 -22.31
C ASN A 187 26.11 -31.47 -22.42
N LEU A 188 26.97 -31.85 -21.48
CA LEU A 188 28.41 -31.55 -21.54
C LEU A 188 29.08 -32.29 -22.71
N HIS A 189 28.71 -33.54 -22.97
CA HIS A 189 29.16 -34.27 -24.16
C HIS A 189 28.73 -33.60 -25.48
N ARG A 190 27.54 -32.99 -25.52
CA ARG A 190 27.11 -32.17 -26.66
C ARG A 190 28.02 -30.96 -26.88
N TYR A 191 28.42 -30.27 -25.81
CA TYR A 191 29.37 -29.16 -25.93
C TYR A 191 30.75 -29.67 -26.38
N LEU A 192 31.23 -30.78 -25.82
CA LEU A 192 32.50 -31.38 -26.20
C LEU A 192 32.54 -31.73 -27.70
N THR A 193 31.48 -32.36 -28.23
CA THR A 193 31.37 -32.71 -29.67
C THR A 193 31.14 -31.52 -30.59
N LYS A 194 30.63 -30.40 -30.08
CA LYS A 194 30.55 -29.14 -30.83
C LYS A 194 31.90 -28.43 -30.90
N LEU A 195 32.72 -28.55 -29.85
CA LEU A 195 33.97 -27.81 -29.70
C LEU A 195 35.20 -28.57 -30.23
N THR A 196 35.13 -29.91 -30.35
CA THR A 196 36.21 -30.74 -30.91
C THR A 196 35.70 -31.85 -31.83
N ASP A 197 36.42 -32.07 -32.94
CA ASP A 197 36.13 -33.14 -33.90
C ASP A 197 36.77 -34.47 -33.50
N HIS A 198 37.83 -34.42 -32.69
CA HIS A 198 38.59 -35.59 -32.23
C HIS A 198 38.52 -35.70 -30.71
N GLN A 199 38.12 -36.87 -30.20
CA GLN A 199 37.93 -37.11 -28.77
C GLN A 199 38.64 -38.37 -28.29
N MET A 200 39.10 -38.35 -27.05
CA MET A 200 39.71 -39.48 -26.35
C MET A 200 38.82 -39.90 -25.19
N CYS A 201 38.50 -41.20 -25.14
CA CYS A 201 37.83 -41.82 -24.01
C CYS A 201 38.84 -42.64 -23.21
N PHE A 202 39.10 -42.25 -21.96
CA PHE A 202 39.99 -42.98 -21.06
C PHE A 202 39.22 -44.05 -20.28
N MET A 203 39.62 -45.31 -20.43
CA MET A 203 39.03 -46.46 -19.74
C MET A 203 40.11 -47.24 -18.99
N SER A 204 39.84 -47.57 -17.73
CA SER A 204 40.66 -48.49 -16.95
C SER A 204 40.28 -49.94 -17.22
N ASP A 205 41.10 -50.89 -16.77
CA ASP A 205 40.83 -52.33 -16.88
C ASP A 205 39.46 -52.68 -16.28
N LYS A 206 39.13 -52.05 -15.15
CA LYS A 206 37.83 -52.22 -14.50
C LYS A 206 36.67 -51.69 -15.36
N ASP A 207 36.85 -50.51 -15.97
CA ASP A 207 35.83 -49.93 -16.86
C ASP A 207 35.60 -50.82 -18.09
N LEU A 208 36.65 -51.51 -18.55
CA LEU A 208 36.60 -52.43 -19.69
C LEU A 208 35.97 -53.79 -19.32
N GLU A 209 36.27 -54.34 -18.14
CA GLU A 209 35.61 -55.55 -17.61
C GLU A 209 34.09 -55.37 -17.47
N ASP A 210 33.68 -54.16 -17.06
CA ASP A 210 32.29 -53.76 -16.90
C ASP A 210 31.59 -53.47 -18.24
N PHE A 211 32.36 -53.26 -19.33
CA PHE A 211 31.85 -52.93 -20.66
C PHE A 211 31.39 -54.19 -21.42
N ASP A 212 30.13 -54.24 -21.81
CA ASP A 212 29.60 -55.36 -22.60
C ASP A 212 29.83 -55.14 -24.10
N LEU A 213 30.78 -55.87 -24.68
CA LEU A 213 31.12 -55.79 -26.11
C LEU A 213 30.14 -56.58 -27.00
N ASN A 214 29.29 -57.44 -26.44
CA ASN A 214 28.32 -58.19 -27.23
C ASN A 214 27.04 -57.36 -27.41
N LEU A 215 26.76 -56.92 -28.63
CA LEU A 215 25.43 -56.42 -28.98
C LEU A 215 24.46 -57.61 -28.97
N GLU A 216 23.51 -57.68 -28.04
CA GLU A 216 22.45 -58.69 -28.11
C GLU A 216 21.73 -58.55 -29.46
N ASN A 217 21.82 -59.57 -30.30
CA ASN A 217 21.05 -59.68 -31.53
C ASN A 217 19.56 -59.63 -31.16
N PRO A 218 18.76 -58.73 -31.76
CA PRO A 218 17.34 -58.62 -31.46
C PRO A 218 16.52 -59.85 -31.91
N ASP A 219 17.12 -60.79 -32.65
CA ASP A 219 16.43 -61.90 -33.30
C ASP A 219 16.34 -63.21 -32.49
N ASN A 220 16.79 -63.24 -31.23
CA ASN A 220 16.81 -64.48 -30.42
C ASN A 220 15.90 -64.44 -29.18
N ASN A 221 14.67 -63.95 -29.32
CA ASN A 221 13.55 -64.41 -28.49
C ASN A 221 12.29 -64.50 -29.37
N SER A 222 12.00 -65.73 -29.78
CA SER A 222 10.79 -66.12 -30.49
C SER A 222 9.58 -66.15 -29.56
N ASP A 223 8.52 -65.55 -30.09
CA ASP A 223 7.10 -65.88 -29.92
C ASP A 223 6.33 -65.35 -28.69
N GLU A 224 5.26 -64.63 -29.06
CA GLU A 224 4.05 -64.29 -28.31
C GLU A 224 4.14 -63.13 -27.29
N ASP A 225 4.12 -61.90 -27.82
CA ASP A 225 3.05 -60.93 -27.55
C ASP A 225 3.20 -59.76 -28.54
N ASP A 226 2.15 -59.52 -29.34
CA ASP A 226 2.05 -58.36 -30.22
C ASP A 226 1.92 -57.07 -29.39
N GLU A 227 3.03 -56.59 -28.84
CA GLU A 227 3.15 -55.22 -28.35
C GLU A 227 3.34 -54.30 -29.57
N PRO A 228 2.46 -53.33 -29.81
CA PRO A 228 2.54 -52.48 -30.99
C PRO A 228 3.82 -51.65 -30.92
N GLN A 229 4.74 -51.93 -31.85
CA GLN A 229 5.82 -51.03 -32.23
C GLN A 229 5.26 -49.60 -32.29
N CYS A 230 5.96 -48.64 -31.67
CA CYS A 230 5.76 -47.23 -31.98
C CYS A 230 6.24 -46.99 -33.42
N GLU A 231 5.45 -47.44 -34.39
CA GLU A 231 5.50 -46.95 -35.75
C GLU A 231 5.09 -45.48 -35.67
N PHE A 232 6.07 -44.60 -35.74
CA PHE A 232 5.79 -43.26 -36.23
C PHE A 232 5.60 -43.39 -37.73
N GLU A 233 4.35 -43.57 -38.15
CA GLU A 233 4.03 -43.40 -39.55
C GLU A 233 4.34 -41.94 -39.91
N VAL A 234 5.44 -41.73 -40.64
CA VAL A 234 5.73 -40.45 -41.27
C VAL A 234 4.79 -40.32 -42.46
N LYS A 235 3.53 -40.00 -42.16
CA LYS A 235 2.65 -39.44 -43.18
C LYS A 235 3.18 -38.05 -43.49
N LYS A 236 3.79 -37.88 -44.65
CA LYS A 236 3.86 -36.56 -45.30
C LYS A 236 2.41 -36.20 -45.63
N ARG A 237 1.67 -35.71 -44.64
CA ARG A 237 0.44 -35.02 -44.93
C ARG A 237 0.86 -33.72 -45.59
N GLN A 238 0.49 -33.54 -46.85
CA GLN A 238 0.15 -32.21 -47.32
C GLN A 238 -1.12 -31.81 -46.57
N GLU A 239 -0.98 -31.48 -45.29
CA GLU A 239 -2.02 -30.76 -44.56
C GLU A 239 -2.03 -29.38 -45.20
N LYS A 240 -2.99 -29.19 -46.11
CA LYS A 240 -3.32 -27.87 -46.63
C LYS A 240 -3.60 -26.96 -45.44
N GLU A 241 -3.20 -25.70 -45.52
CA GLU A 241 -3.52 -24.70 -44.49
C GLU A 241 -5.02 -24.79 -44.15
N GLU A 242 -5.31 -25.28 -42.95
CA GLU A 242 -6.68 -25.61 -42.57
C GLU A 242 -7.06 -24.83 -41.32
N PHE A 243 -8.08 -24.01 -41.49
CA PHE A 243 -8.78 -23.38 -40.38
C PHE A 243 -10.08 -24.15 -40.12
N LYS A 244 -10.28 -24.59 -38.87
CA LYS A 244 -11.51 -25.24 -38.38
C LYS A 244 -12.05 -24.51 -37.17
N ILE A 245 -13.37 -24.48 -37.07
CA ILE A 245 -14.12 -23.90 -35.95
C ILE A 245 -14.94 -25.02 -35.32
N ASP A 246 -14.65 -25.32 -34.06
CA ASP A 246 -15.42 -26.24 -33.22
C ASP A 246 -16.18 -25.46 -32.13
N ASN A 247 -17.16 -26.10 -31.49
CA ASN A 247 -17.85 -25.49 -30.36
C ASN A 247 -16.90 -25.33 -29.17
N GLY A 248 -16.83 -24.13 -28.60
CA GLY A 248 -16.10 -23.84 -27.37
C GLY A 248 -17.02 -23.77 -26.15
N PHE A 249 -16.54 -23.09 -25.11
CA PHE A 249 -17.22 -23.02 -23.81
C PHE A 249 -18.36 -22.00 -23.80
N LYS A 250 -19.23 -22.12 -22.79
CA LYS A 250 -20.35 -21.21 -22.56
C LYS A 250 -20.46 -20.88 -21.07
N VAL A 251 -20.38 -19.60 -20.72
CA VAL A 251 -20.51 -19.11 -19.34
C VAL A 251 -21.82 -18.34 -19.20
N ASN A 252 -22.66 -18.76 -18.28
CA ASN A 252 -23.89 -18.03 -17.94
C ASN A 252 -23.57 -16.87 -17.00
N LEU A 253 -23.97 -15.66 -17.38
CA LEU A 253 -23.75 -14.47 -16.57
C LEU A 253 -24.93 -14.26 -15.61
N SER A 254 -24.67 -13.63 -14.46
CA SER A 254 -25.70 -13.32 -13.46
C SER A 254 -26.68 -12.26 -13.98
N HIS A 255 -27.91 -12.23 -13.46
CA HIS A 255 -28.95 -11.29 -13.92
C HIS A 255 -28.49 -9.82 -13.93
N LYS A 256 -27.71 -9.40 -12.92
CA LYS A 256 -27.13 -8.06 -12.83
C LYS A 256 -26.22 -7.74 -14.04
N ILE A 257 -25.34 -8.66 -14.40
CA ILE A 257 -24.43 -8.47 -15.55
C ILE A 257 -25.24 -8.47 -16.86
N LYS A 258 -26.30 -9.29 -16.97
CA LYS A 258 -27.17 -9.30 -18.15
C LYS A 258 -27.86 -7.95 -18.37
N THR A 259 -28.31 -7.31 -17.30
CA THR A 259 -28.91 -5.97 -17.40
C THR A 259 -27.89 -4.92 -17.85
N GLU A 260 -26.64 -4.99 -17.37
CA GLU A 260 -25.59 -4.05 -17.77
C GLU A 260 -25.17 -4.21 -19.25
N ILE A 261 -25.11 -5.45 -19.73
CA ILE A 261 -24.71 -5.82 -21.10
C ILE A 261 -25.72 -5.35 -22.17
N ASN A 262 -27.00 -5.24 -21.80
CA ASN A 262 -28.06 -4.86 -22.74
C ASN A 262 -28.20 -3.34 -22.94
N ASN A 263 -27.41 -2.55 -22.22
CA ASN A 263 -27.37 -1.11 -22.42
C ASN A 263 -26.60 -0.79 -23.71
N GLN A 264 -27.28 -0.20 -24.70
CA GLN A 264 -26.66 0.10 -26.00
C GLN A 264 -26.10 1.52 -26.05
N MET A 265 -26.92 2.51 -25.73
CA MET A 265 -26.62 3.95 -25.79
C MET A 265 -27.49 4.68 -24.77
N GLU A 266 -26.93 5.68 -24.09
CA GLU A 266 -27.66 6.64 -23.27
C GLU A 266 -26.94 8.00 -23.32
N ASP A 267 -27.65 9.09 -23.57
CA ASP A 267 -27.12 10.46 -23.70
C ASP A 267 -25.90 10.58 -24.65
N ASP A 268 -25.97 9.95 -25.83
CA ASP A 268 -24.90 9.85 -26.83
C ASP A 268 -23.60 9.15 -26.35
N VAL A 269 -23.62 8.53 -25.16
CA VAL A 269 -22.51 7.73 -24.63
C VAL A 269 -22.68 6.25 -25.01
N PRO A 270 -21.69 5.64 -25.70
CA PRO A 270 -21.74 4.23 -26.06
C PRO A 270 -21.55 3.33 -24.83
N LEU A 271 -22.62 2.62 -24.45
CA LEU A 271 -22.65 1.72 -23.28
C LEU A 271 -22.47 0.25 -23.63
N TYR A 272 -22.24 -0.07 -24.90
CA TYR A 272 -22.04 -1.45 -25.32
C TYR A 272 -20.87 -2.11 -24.56
N PRO A 273 -20.99 -3.39 -24.21
CA PRO A 273 -19.95 -4.14 -23.55
C PRO A 273 -18.79 -4.41 -24.49
N LEU A 274 -17.61 -4.64 -23.92
CA LEU A 274 -16.39 -4.91 -24.67
C LEU A 274 -15.76 -6.21 -24.19
N ILE A 275 -15.43 -7.12 -25.11
CA ILE A 275 -14.51 -8.21 -24.79
C ILE A 275 -13.09 -7.63 -24.85
N VAL A 276 -12.30 -7.88 -23.81
CA VAL A 276 -10.96 -7.30 -23.70
C VAL A 276 -9.99 -8.12 -24.54
N GLU A 277 -9.20 -7.41 -25.36
CA GLU A 277 -8.17 -8.02 -26.19
C GLU A 277 -7.02 -8.55 -25.33
N SER A 278 -6.71 -9.84 -25.45
CA SER A 278 -5.75 -10.54 -24.61
C SER A 278 -5.40 -11.90 -25.20
N THR A 279 -4.12 -12.21 -25.31
CA THR A 279 -3.69 -13.52 -25.84
C THR A 279 -3.71 -14.60 -24.79
N THR A 280 -3.76 -14.28 -23.49
CA THR A 280 -3.64 -15.29 -22.40
C THR A 280 -4.85 -15.37 -21.47
N ASN A 281 -5.54 -14.26 -21.24
CA ASN A 281 -6.63 -14.16 -20.27
C ASN A 281 -7.95 -13.77 -20.93
N GLN A 282 -9.06 -14.40 -20.53
CA GLN A 282 -10.39 -14.05 -21.04
C GLN A 282 -11.09 -13.11 -20.07
N SER A 283 -11.38 -11.90 -20.51
CA SER A 283 -12.11 -10.89 -19.71
C SER A 283 -13.00 -10.02 -20.58
N PHE A 284 -13.99 -9.39 -19.96
CA PHE A 284 -14.89 -8.43 -20.60
C PHE A 284 -15.20 -7.26 -19.68
N VAL A 285 -15.70 -6.18 -20.27
CA VAL A 285 -16.02 -4.92 -19.61
C VAL A 285 -17.47 -4.55 -19.88
N THR A 286 -18.19 -4.13 -18.83
CA THR A 286 -19.48 -3.45 -18.96
C THR A 286 -19.34 -1.96 -18.67
N ARG A 287 -20.28 -1.19 -19.21
CA ARG A 287 -20.33 0.26 -19.06
C ARG A 287 -21.72 0.66 -18.59
N GLN A 288 -21.78 1.58 -17.64
CA GLN A 288 -23.03 2.11 -17.12
C GLN A 288 -22.90 3.62 -16.91
N LEU A 289 -23.86 4.39 -17.41
CA LEU A 289 -23.94 5.81 -17.14
C LEU A 289 -24.61 6.02 -15.78
N ILE A 290 -23.94 6.72 -14.89
CA ILE A 290 -24.50 7.19 -13.62
C ILE A 290 -24.86 8.64 -13.84
N LYS A 291 -26.17 8.92 -13.90
CA LYS A 291 -26.70 10.26 -14.11
C LYS A 291 -26.42 11.17 -12.92
N GLU A 292 -26.35 12.47 -13.21
CA GLU A 292 -26.19 13.59 -12.28
C GLU A 292 -26.76 13.27 -10.88
N THR A 293 -25.84 13.06 -9.95
CA THR A 293 -26.14 13.07 -8.52
C THR A 293 -25.60 14.37 -7.95
N LEU A 294 -26.40 15.05 -7.15
CA LEU A 294 -25.92 16.17 -6.33
C LEU A 294 -24.88 15.62 -5.35
N HIS A 295 -23.66 16.16 -5.40
CA HIS A 295 -22.59 15.79 -4.49
C HIS A 295 -22.28 16.97 -3.57
N SER A 296 -22.13 16.66 -2.28
CA SER A 296 -21.67 17.58 -1.25
C SER A 296 -20.14 17.72 -1.30
N ASN A 297 -19.66 18.93 -1.55
CA ASN A 297 -18.24 19.24 -1.55
C ASN A 297 -17.90 20.17 -0.38
N ASN A 298 -17.04 19.70 0.53
CA ASN A 298 -16.59 20.48 1.68
C ASN A 298 -15.48 21.45 1.27
N ILE A 299 -15.73 22.74 1.38
CA ILE A 299 -14.80 23.81 1.02
C ILE A 299 -14.52 24.67 2.24
N THR A 300 -13.25 24.94 2.51
CA THR A 300 -12.84 25.90 3.55
C THR A 300 -12.39 27.20 2.90
N SER A 301 -13.06 28.30 3.25
CA SER A 301 -12.70 29.66 2.83
C SER A 301 -11.91 30.38 3.93
N TYR A 302 -10.89 31.13 3.54
CA TYR A 302 -10.14 32.05 4.41
C TYR A 302 -10.33 33.49 3.91
N VAL A 303 -11.10 34.29 4.64
CA VAL A 303 -11.55 35.61 4.16
C VAL A 303 -11.36 36.69 5.23
N SER A 304 -11.10 37.93 4.81
CA SER A 304 -11.17 39.09 5.71
C SER A 304 -12.62 39.51 5.98
N ALA A 305 -12.85 40.37 6.97
CA ALA A 305 -14.19 40.91 7.26
C ALA A 305 -14.83 41.62 6.06
N GLU A 306 -14.02 42.28 5.21
CA GLU A 306 -14.50 42.97 4.01
C GLU A 306 -14.83 42.00 2.87
N GLN A 307 -14.09 40.91 2.77
CA GLN A 307 -14.25 39.91 1.71
C GLN A 307 -15.33 38.86 2.02
N PHE A 308 -15.70 38.68 3.29
CA PHE A 308 -16.68 37.67 3.71
C PHE A 308 -18.04 37.79 2.97
N PRO A 309 -18.70 38.96 2.88
CA PRO A 309 -19.94 39.07 2.11
C PRO A 309 -19.76 38.75 0.62
N ILE A 310 -18.58 39.06 0.06
CA ILE A 310 -18.26 38.80 -1.35
C ILE A 310 -18.13 37.29 -1.56
N ASP A 311 -17.36 36.60 -0.70
CA ASP A 311 -17.20 35.14 -0.74
C ASP A 311 -18.56 34.44 -0.63
N LEU A 312 -19.37 34.80 0.37
CA LEU A 312 -20.71 34.24 0.56
C LEU A 312 -21.60 34.48 -0.67
N LYS A 313 -21.59 35.69 -1.24
CA LYS A 313 -22.36 36.01 -2.45
C LYS A 313 -21.94 35.16 -3.65
N THR A 314 -20.63 34.90 -3.81
CA THR A 314 -20.15 34.02 -4.90
C THR A 314 -20.59 32.57 -4.71
N LYS A 315 -20.63 32.07 -3.46
CA LYS A 315 -21.04 30.69 -3.17
C LYS A 315 -22.56 30.48 -3.21
N LEU A 316 -23.34 31.52 -2.95
CA LEU A 316 -24.80 31.54 -3.01
C LEU A 316 -25.39 31.59 -4.43
N GLN A 317 -24.57 31.76 -5.47
CA GLN A 317 -25.05 31.86 -6.84
C GLN A 317 -25.83 30.57 -7.24
N ASP A 318 -27.13 30.71 -7.53
CA ASP A 318 -28.09 29.61 -7.79
C ASP A 318 -28.30 28.60 -6.65
N ARG A 319 -27.96 28.97 -5.40
CA ARG A 319 -28.07 28.10 -4.23
C ARG A 319 -28.93 28.68 -3.12
N TYR A 320 -29.76 27.84 -2.51
CA TYR A 320 -30.45 28.18 -1.27
C TYR A 320 -29.53 27.94 -0.07
N LEU A 321 -29.62 28.81 0.93
CA LEU A 321 -28.76 28.75 2.12
C LEU A 321 -29.35 27.78 3.14
N HIS A 322 -28.49 27.00 3.77
CA HIS A 322 -28.78 26.20 4.94
C HIS A 322 -27.69 26.39 5.98
N ILE A 323 -28.05 26.39 7.26
CA ILE A 323 -27.10 26.48 8.35
C ILE A 323 -27.10 25.15 9.09
N ASP A 324 -25.94 24.53 9.22
CA ASP A 324 -25.81 23.27 9.94
C ASP A 324 -26.17 23.44 11.43
N ARG A 325 -26.83 22.45 12.03
CA ARG A 325 -27.32 22.53 13.42
C ARG A 325 -26.51 21.69 14.39
N VAL A 326 -25.51 20.97 13.87
CA VAL A 326 -24.63 20.09 14.63
C VAL A 326 -23.33 20.80 14.94
N GLU A 327 -22.69 21.39 13.93
CA GLU A 327 -21.37 22.03 14.03
C GLU A 327 -21.44 23.54 14.31
N MET A 328 -22.52 24.22 13.88
CA MET A 328 -22.68 25.66 14.09
C MET A 328 -23.19 25.96 15.51
N ASP A 329 -22.49 26.82 16.25
CA ASP A 329 -22.95 27.35 17.53
C ASP A 329 -23.48 28.79 17.41
N ILE A 330 -24.05 29.32 18.50
CA ILE A 330 -24.64 30.67 18.50
C ILE A 330 -23.59 31.77 18.24
N ASN A 331 -22.34 31.58 18.67
CA ASN A 331 -21.27 32.56 18.48
C ASN A 331 -20.82 32.59 17.02
N ALA A 332 -20.64 31.42 16.40
CA ALA A 332 -20.34 31.27 14.98
C ALA A 332 -21.47 31.83 14.11
N LEU A 333 -22.72 31.60 14.50
CA LEU A 333 -23.90 32.20 13.86
C LEU A 333 -23.89 33.73 13.98
N GLU A 334 -23.55 34.27 15.15
CA GLU A 334 -23.42 35.72 15.35
C GLU A 334 -22.35 36.32 14.41
N LEU A 335 -21.18 35.68 14.32
CA LEU A 335 -20.12 36.09 13.38
C LEU A 335 -20.58 36.02 11.92
N PHE A 336 -21.32 34.98 11.55
CA PHE A 336 -21.88 34.81 10.21
C PHE A 336 -22.89 35.91 9.86
N VAL A 337 -23.78 36.26 10.81
CA VAL A 337 -24.80 37.29 10.64
C VAL A 337 -24.17 38.69 10.52
N ILE A 338 -23.21 39.01 11.39
CA ILE A 338 -22.54 40.32 11.42
C ILE A 338 -21.64 40.51 10.19
N HIS A 339 -20.74 39.56 9.94
CA HIS A 339 -19.67 39.75 8.95
C HIS A 339 -20.00 39.17 7.57
N GLY A 340 -20.77 38.09 7.51
CA GLY A 340 -21.18 37.46 6.24
C GLY A 340 -22.41 38.14 5.65
N LEU A 341 -23.51 38.12 6.39
CA LEU A 341 -24.81 38.63 5.91
C LEU A 341 -24.99 40.15 6.10
N LYS A 342 -24.28 40.76 7.06
CA LYS A 342 -24.46 42.16 7.49
C LYS A 342 -25.90 42.47 7.91
N MET A 343 -26.50 41.57 8.69
CA MET A 343 -27.89 41.67 9.18
C MET A 343 -27.97 41.64 10.72
N GLU A 344 -27.27 42.56 11.39
CA GLU A 344 -27.26 42.68 12.86
C GLU A 344 -28.66 42.78 13.48
N GLU A 345 -29.64 43.28 12.73
CA GLU A 345 -31.04 43.37 13.14
C GLU A 345 -31.64 42.02 13.60
N LEU A 346 -31.18 40.90 13.02
CA LEU A 346 -31.63 39.55 13.39
C LEU A 346 -31.18 39.13 14.81
N LEU A 347 -30.14 39.77 15.34
CA LEU A 347 -29.57 39.48 16.66
C LEU A 347 -30.21 40.31 17.78
N ILE A 348 -30.93 41.39 17.44
CA ILE A 348 -31.57 42.28 18.43
C ILE A 348 -32.46 41.49 19.40
N PRO A 349 -33.37 40.60 18.95
CA PRO A 349 -34.22 39.86 19.88
C PRO A 349 -33.45 38.93 20.82
N LEU A 350 -32.28 38.41 20.38
CA LEU A 350 -31.41 37.59 21.22
C LEU A 350 -30.77 38.45 22.32
N HIS A 351 -30.19 39.60 21.95
CA HIS A 351 -29.56 40.50 22.91
C HIS A 351 -30.58 41.09 23.92
N ASP A 352 -31.79 41.39 23.47
CA ASP A 352 -32.89 41.84 24.33
C ASP A 352 -33.31 40.74 25.31
N ALA A 353 -33.47 39.50 24.84
CA ALA A 353 -33.83 38.37 25.69
C ALA A 353 -32.74 38.08 26.74
N LEU A 354 -31.46 38.13 26.35
CA LEU A 354 -30.33 37.97 27.27
C LEU A 354 -30.26 39.11 28.30
N SER A 355 -30.50 40.35 27.87
CA SER A 355 -30.55 41.51 28.76
C SER A 355 -31.72 41.43 29.75
N ALA A 356 -32.89 41.00 29.28
CA ALA A 356 -34.07 40.78 30.12
C ALA A 356 -33.87 39.62 31.11
N ALA A 357 -33.19 38.53 30.71
CA ALA A 357 -32.83 37.43 31.62
C ALA A 357 -31.89 37.91 32.73
N ARG A 358 -30.83 38.66 32.40
CA ARG A 358 -29.93 39.28 33.39
C ARG A 358 -30.70 40.13 34.39
N MET A 359 -31.63 40.96 33.92
CA MET A 359 -32.44 41.82 34.79
C MET A 359 -33.40 41.02 35.68
N ARG A 360 -34.07 39.98 35.15
CA ARG A 360 -34.99 39.13 35.92
C ARG A 360 -34.27 38.37 37.03
N ILE A 361 -33.11 37.79 36.75
CA ILE A 361 -32.29 37.08 37.73
C ILE A 361 -31.83 38.04 38.84
N LYS A 362 -31.35 39.22 38.46
CA LYS A 362 -30.96 40.27 39.42
C LYS A 362 -32.12 40.64 40.35
N MET A 363 -33.31 40.92 39.81
CA MET A 363 -34.49 41.28 40.61
C MET A 363 -34.93 40.18 41.59
N ARG A 364 -35.03 38.92 41.12
CA ARG A 364 -35.41 37.78 41.99
C ARG A 364 -34.45 37.60 43.15
N THR A 365 -33.18 37.88 42.91
CA THR A 365 -32.12 37.67 43.89
C THR A 365 -32.10 38.80 44.92
N ASP A 366 -32.27 40.06 44.49
CA ASP A 366 -32.43 41.20 45.39
C ASP A 366 -33.63 41.00 46.35
N GLN A 367 -34.73 40.45 45.82
CA GLN A 367 -35.91 40.13 46.63
C GLN A 367 -35.61 39.02 47.65
N ALA A 368 -34.99 37.91 47.23
CA ALA A 368 -34.65 36.81 48.13
C ALA A 368 -33.63 37.21 49.22
N ILE A 369 -32.68 38.09 48.92
CA ILE A 369 -31.75 38.64 49.91
C ILE A 369 -32.49 39.52 50.92
N SER A 370 -33.41 40.37 50.44
CA SER A 370 -34.18 41.22 51.34
C SER A 370 -35.03 40.40 52.31
N GLU A 371 -35.57 39.26 51.88
CA GLU A 371 -36.30 38.33 52.74
C GLU A 371 -35.37 37.65 53.75
N ASP A 372 -34.21 37.15 53.31
CA ASP A 372 -33.22 36.54 54.20
C ASP A 372 -32.67 37.52 55.24
N ILE A 373 -32.44 38.80 54.87
CA ILE A 373 -32.03 39.87 55.81
C ILE A 373 -33.07 40.06 56.91
N LYS A 374 -34.37 40.06 56.56
CA LYS A 374 -35.46 40.17 57.56
C LYS A 374 -35.43 39.00 58.52
N ILE A 375 -35.21 37.78 58.04
CA ILE A 375 -35.11 36.59 58.89
C ILE A 375 -33.87 36.67 59.80
N ILE A 376 -32.73 37.13 59.29
CA ILE A 376 -31.51 37.31 60.08
C ILE A 376 -31.70 38.37 61.18
N GLN A 377 -32.41 39.47 60.89
CA GLN A 377 -32.80 40.46 61.89
C GLN A 377 -33.72 39.87 62.97
N GLN A 378 -34.62 38.96 62.60
CA GLN A 378 -35.45 38.21 63.56
C GLN A 378 -34.61 37.28 64.44
N VAL A 379 -33.66 36.52 63.86
CA VAL A 379 -32.72 35.68 64.64
C VAL A 379 -31.94 36.52 65.65
N ALA A 380 -31.38 37.65 65.20
CA ALA A 380 -30.65 38.58 66.06
C ALA A 380 -31.51 39.12 67.20
N SER A 381 -32.77 39.45 66.93
CA SER A 381 -33.73 39.92 67.94
C SER A 381 -34.04 38.85 68.97
N ILE A 382 -34.19 37.58 68.56
CA ILE A 382 -34.41 36.44 69.47
C ILE A 382 -33.20 36.23 70.36
N LYS A 383 -31.99 36.21 69.78
CA LYS A 383 -30.73 36.04 70.53
C LYS A 383 -30.49 37.20 71.51
N LEU A 384 -30.80 38.43 71.09
CA LEU A 384 -30.72 39.61 71.97
C LEU A 384 -31.72 39.52 73.12
N ARG A 385 -32.95 39.06 72.88
CA ARG A 385 -33.94 38.86 73.95
C ARG A 385 -33.50 37.76 74.92
N ALA A 386 -32.87 36.69 74.42
CA ALA A 386 -32.28 35.66 75.28
C ALA A 386 -31.18 36.25 76.18
N PHE A 387 -30.32 37.12 75.65
CA PHE A 387 -29.34 37.86 76.46
C PHE A 387 -30.02 38.79 77.49
N GLU A 388 -31.07 39.52 77.10
CA GLU A 388 -31.84 40.40 77.98
C GLU A 388 -32.52 39.65 79.12
N SER A 389 -32.90 38.39 78.93
CA SER A 389 -33.48 37.56 79.98
C SER A 389 -32.57 37.38 81.20
N HIS A 390 -31.25 37.54 81.04
CA HIS A 390 -30.31 37.50 82.16
C HIS A 390 -30.45 38.67 83.13
N PHE A 391 -31.07 39.78 82.72
CA PHE A 391 -31.38 40.91 83.61
C PHE A 391 -32.64 40.68 84.47
N ASP A 392 -33.32 39.51 84.38
CA ASP A 392 -34.57 39.18 85.11
C ASP A 392 -35.63 40.32 85.01
N LYS A 393 -36.51 40.49 86.02
CA LYS A 393 -37.62 41.46 86.07
C LYS A 393 -37.24 42.95 85.88
N TYR A 394 -35.97 43.29 85.70
CA TYR A 394 -35.48 44.67 85.61
C TYR A 394 -35.56 45.26 84.19
N ILE A 395 -35.86 44.45 83.17
CA ILE A 395 -36.15 44.92 81.80
C ILE A 395 -37.57 44.47 81.43
N MET A 396 -38.45 45.42 81.08
CA MET A 396 -39.79 45.10 80.57
C MET A 396 -39.70 44.52 79.16
N HIS A 397 -40.36 43.40 78.93
CA HIS A 397 -40.44 42.75 77.63
C HIS A 397 -41.71 43.17 76.90
N ASP A 398 -41.58 43.68 75.68
CA ASP A 398 -42.71 43.79 74.76
C ASP A 398 -43.07 42.39 74.24
N ASN A 399 -44.36 42.05 74.33
CA ASN A 399 -44.90 40.70 74.11
C ASN A 399 -45.03 40.29 72.63
N ASP A 400 -44.43 41.02 71.69
CA ASP A 400 -44.53 40.68 70.28
C ASP A 400 -43.57 39.53 69.95
N LEU A 401 -44.12 38.33 69.89
CA LEU A 401 -43.58 37.17 69.21
C LEU A 401 -44.43 36.94 67.96
N SER A 402 -43.92 37.37 66.80
CA SER A 402 -44.36 36.76 65.55
C SER A 402 -43.86 35.32 65.55
N GLN A 403 -44.75 34.34 65.35
CA GLN A 403 -44.41 32.92 65.23
C GLN A 403 -43.26 32.75 64.23
N THR A 404 -42.09 32.36 64.71
CA THR A 404 -40.93 32.09 63.85
C THR A 404 -40.95 30.67 63.35
N ASN A 405 -40.90 30.53 62.04
CA ASN A 405 -40.96 29.26 61.35
C ASN A 405 -39.59 28.57 61.44
N ILE A 406 -39.49 27.44 62.15
CA ILE A 406 -38.23 26.70 62.36
C ILE A 406 -37.55 26.35 61.01
N SER A 407 -38.38 26.11 59.98
CA SER A 407 -37.96 25.90 58.60
C SER A 407 -37.10 27.06 58.04
N ASP A 408 -37.48 28.31 58.31
CA ASP A 408 -36.79 29.48 57.76
C ASP A 408 -35.41 29.66 58.41
N PHE A 409 -35.25 29.29 59.68
CA PHE A 409 -33.96 29.34 60.36
C PHE A 409 -33.00 28.26 59.88
N GLU A 410 -33.46 27.02 59.69
CA GLU A 410 -32.62 25.97 59.12
C GLU A 410 -32.20 26.31 57.67
N ARG A 411 -33.08 26.96 56.90
CA ARG A 411 -32.75 27.49 55.57
C ARG A 411 -31.62 28.51 55.62
N ILE A 412 -31.69 29.48 56.53
CA ILE A 412 -30.65 30.51 56.72
C ILE A 412 -29.34 29.89 57.22
N ARG A 413 -29.39 28.95 58.18
CA ARG A 413 -28.21 28.25 58.71
C ARG A 413 -27.47 27.47 57.62
N LYS A 414 -28.21 26.80 56.73
CA LYS A 414 -27.63 26.09 55.58
C LYS A 414 -27.08 27.04 54.53
N ARG A 415 -27.76 28.16 54.28
CA ARG A 415 -27.36 29.14 53.25
C ARG A 415 -26.18 30.01 53.67
N TYR A 416 -26.10 30.39 54.94
CA TYR A 416 -25.04 31.24 55.52
C TYR A 416 -24.41 30.57 56.76
N PRO A 417 -23.49 29.62 56.57
CA PRO A 417 -22.84 28.91 57.68
C PRO A 417 -22.11 29.88 58.61
N GLY A 418 -22.28 29.72 59.93
CA GLY A 418 -21.62 30.57 60.94
C GLY A 418 -22.26 31.95 61.13
N ILE A 419 -23.43 32.23 60.53
CA ILE A 419 -24.13 33.51 60.75
C ILE A 419 -24.60 33.68 62.20
N GLU A 420 -25.04 32.61 62.86
CA GLU A 420 -25.46 32.64 64.27
C GLU A 420 -24.30 33.01 65.19
N THR A 421 -23.10 32.45 64.97
CA THR A 421 -21.92 32.78 65.77
C THR A 421 -21.48 34.22 65.56
N GLN A 422 -21.57 34.74 64.34
CA GLN A 422 -21.28 36.16 64.06
C GLN A 422 -22.28 37.09 64.76
N ILE A 423 -23.58 36.74 64.77
CA ILE A 423 -24.62 37.47 65.50
C ILE A 423 -24.31 37.46 67.00
N GLU A 424 -23.99 36.30 67.57
CA GLU A 424 -23.65 36.16 68.99
C GLU A 424 -22.41 36.96 69.39
N GLU A 425 -21.37 36.99 68.56
CA GLU A 425 -20.18 37.81 68.79
C GLU A 425 -20.50 39.31 68.83
N LYS A 426 -21.40 39.79 67.95
CA LYS A 426 -21.78 41.21 67.89
C LYS A 426 -22.76 41.63 69.00
N ILE A 427 -23.46 40.70 69.63
CA ILE A 427 -24.34 40.94 70.78
C ILE A 427 -23.54 41.13 72.09
N LYS A 428 -22.25 40.79 72.14
CA LYS A 428 -21.39 41.03 73.32
C LYS A 428 -21.20 42.53 73.56
N ILE A 429 -21.38 42.99 74.81
CA ILE A 429 -21.34 44.41 75.16
C ILE A 429 -19.90 44.95 75.04
N ASN A 430 -19.60 45.59 73.92
CA ASN A 430 -18.28 46.15 73.62
C ASN A 430 -18.09 47.59 74.12
N SER A 431 -19.05 48.15 74.88
CA SER A 431 -18.95 49.50 75.44
C SER A 431 -17.73 49.65 76.36
N LYS A 432 -16.89 50.65 76.06
CA LYS A 432 -15.74 51.04 76.91
C LYS A 432 -16.18 51.39 78.33
N LYS A 433 -17.36 52.00 78.48
CA LYS A 433 -17.89 52.41 79.78
C LYS A 433 -18.47 51.23 80.55
N TRP A 434 -19.14 50.28 79.89
CA TRP A 434 -19.55 49.00 80.49
C TRP A 434 -18.35 48.26 81.10
N ARG A 435 -17.26 48.09 80.33
CA ARG A 435 -16.02 47.44 80.82
C ARG A 435 -15.40 48.17 82.02
N LYS A 436 -15.42 49.50 82.03
CA LYS A 436 -14.95 50.30 83.18
C LYS A 436 -15.84 50.07 84.42
N MET A 437 -17.15 50.02 84.24
CA MET A 437 -18.11 49.77 85.31
C MET A 437 -17.95 48.36 85.91
N LYS A 438 -17.77 47.31 85.09
CA LYS A 438 -17.47 45.95 85.57
C LYS A 438 -16.20 45.93 86.43
N LYS A 439 -15.11 46.53 85.94
CA LYS A 439 -13.82 46.61 86.67
C LYS A 439 -13.97 47.33 88.00
N ARG A 440 -14.73 48.43 88.02
CA ARG A 440 -14.99 49.19 89.23
C ARG A 440 -15.84 48.40 90.21
N TYR A 441 -16.95 47.80 89.76
CA TYR A 441 -17.80 46.95 90.59
C TYR A 441 -17.01 45.83 91.27
N ASN A 442 -16.20 45.08 90.51
CA ASN A 442 -15.37 44.00 91.07
C ASN A 442 -14.33 44.53 92.07
N LEU A 443 -13.72 45.69 91.81
CA LEU A 443 -12.78 46.30 92.76
C LEU A 443 -13.50 46.68 94.05
N THR A 444 -14.69 47.26 93.95
CA THR A 444 -15.51 47.62 95.11
C THR A 444 -15.95 46.38 95.89
N CYS A 445 -16.29 45.27 95.23
CA CYS A 445 -16.56 43.99 95.89
C CYS A 445 -15.36 43.51 96.69
N ILE A 446 -14.16 43.48 96.10
CA ILE A 446 -12.94 43.01 96.79
C ILE A 446 -12.64 43.87 98.03
N VAL A 447 -12.74 45.19 97.92
CA VAL A 447 -12.43 46.14 99.02
C VAL A 447 -13.41 46.00 100.19
N ILE A 448 -14.63 45.54 99.92
CA ILE A 448 -15.72 45.54 100.89
C ILE A 448 -16.04 44.15 101.42
N GLU A 449 -15.78 43.08 100.65
CA GLU A 449 -15.78 41.70 101.15
C GLU A 449 -14.87 41.56 102.38
N ASP A 450 -13.66 42.11 102.34
CA ASP A 450 -12.72 42.13 103.47
C ASP A 450 -13.33 42.83 104.70
N LYS A 451 -14.09 43.92 104.49
CA LYS A 451 -14.76 44.69 105.57
C LYS A 451 -16.09 44.09 106.03
N LEU A 452 -16.68 43.19 105.25
CA LEU A 452 -17.95 42.54 105.56
C LEU A 452 -17.75 41.25 106.35
N HIS A 453 -16.67 40.51 106.09
CA HIS A 453 -16.27 39.36 106.92
C HIS A 453 -15.97 39.76 108.37
N GLU A 454 -15.43 40.97 108.59
CA GLU A 454 -15.18 41.50 109.94
C GLU A 454 -16.48 41.96 110.65
N ALA A 455 -17.59 42.16 109.92
CA ALA A 455 -18.83 42.76 110.41
C ALA A 455 -20.02 41.78 110.49
N GLU A 456 -19.80 40.46 110.37
CA GLU A 456 -20.84 39.43 110.19
C GLU A 456 -21.93 39.41 111.30
N GLU A 457 -21.67 39.98 112.49
CA GLU A 457 -22.64 40.04 113.61
C GLU A 457 -23.25 41.44 113.86
N ASN A 458 -22.90 42.49 113.09
CA ASN A 458 -23.37 43.87 113.32
C ASN A 458 -24.06 44.50 112.08
N ASP A 459 -25.39 44.61 112.13
CA ASP A 459 -26.20 45.11 110.99
C ASP A 459 -25.95 46.61 110.68
N ASP A 460 -25.58 47.44 111.67
CA ASP A 460 -25.28 48.86 111.45
C ASP A 460 -23.94 49.07 110.72
N GLU A 461 -22.93 48.24 111.03
CA GLU A 461 -21.65 48.26 110.31
C GLU A 461 -21.80 47.72 108.89
N LYS A 462 -22.61 46.67 108.71
CA LYS A 462 -22.97 46.13 107.40
C LYS A 462 -23.64 47.20 106.52
N LYS A 463 -24.58 47.98 107.06
CA LYS A 463 -25.24 49.11 106.38
C LYS A 463 -24.25 50.21 105.97
N LYS A 464 -23.26 50.51 106.82
CA LYS A 464 -22.22 51.51 106.55
C LYS A 464 -21.26 51.05 105.46
N SER A 465 -20.88 49.77 105.46
CA SER A 465 -20.06 49.13 104.42
C SER A 465 -20.78 49.10 103.08
N ILE A 466 -22.08 48.75 103.04
CA ILE A 466 -22.89 48.78 101.80
C ILE A 466 -23.10 50.21 101.28
N LYS A 467 -23.30 51.21 102.14
CA LYS A 467 -23.31 52.63 101.70
C LYS A 467 -21.97 53.08 101.14
N THR A 468 -20.87 52.57 101.70
CA THR A 468 -19.51 52.84 101.19
C THR A 468 -19.29 52.17 99.84
N PHE A 469 -19.84 50.97 99.62
CA PHE A 469 -19.88 50.29 98.32
C PHE A 469 -20.49 51.19 97.26
N TYR A 470 -21.70 51.68 97.54
CA TYR A 470 -22.41 52.52 96.59
C TYR A 470 -21.64 53.80 96.26
N LYS A 471 -21.06 54.46 97.27
CA LYS A 471 -20.24 55.67 97.09
C LYS A 471 -19.00 55.39 96.23
N MET A 472 -18.28 54.30 96.49
CA MET A 472 -17.09 53.93 95.73
C MET A 472 -17.42 53.54 94.27
N PHE A 473 -18.54 52.84 94.05
CA PHE A 473 -18.99 52.48 92.71
C PHE A 473 -19.40 53.72 91.89
N THR A 474 -20.08 54.67 92.52
CA THR A 474 -20.60 55.89 91.88
C THR A 474 -19.62 57.07 91.87
N ASP A 475 -18.41 56.91 92.37
CA ASP A 475 -17.40 57.97 92.43
C ASP A 475 -16.97 58.43 91.03
N ASP A 476 -16.70 59.73 90.87
CA ASP A 476 -16.22 60.30 89.61
C ASP A 476 -14.77 59.90 89.29
N GLU A 477 -13.98 59.42 90.28
CA GLU A 477 -12.58 59.02 90.08
C GLU A 477 -12.44 57.76 89.21
N THR A 478 -11.96 57.96 87.98
CA THR A 478 -11.82 56.90 86.97
C THR A 478 -10.56 56.04 87.15
N ASN A 479 -9.57 56.53 87.89
CA ASN A 479 -8.35 55.79 88.20
C ASN A 479 -8.59 54.81 89.36
N LEU A 480 -8.54 53.51 89.07
CA LEU A 480 -8.75 52.44 90.05
C LEU A 480 -7.77 52.49 91.23
N GLU A 481 -6.55 52.98 91.03
CA GLU A 481 -5.55 53.10 92.10
C GLU A 481 -5.91 54.21 93.08
N LYS A 482 -6.28 55.39 92.56
CA LYS A 482 -6.73 56.52 93.38
C LYS A 482 -8.04 56.21 94.08
N LEU A 483 -8.93 55.49 93.40
CA LEU A 483 -10.20 55.05 93.96
C LEU A 483 -9.98 54.05 95.12
N PHE A 484 -9.04 53.11 94.98
CA PHE A 484 -8.71 52.17 96.06
C PHE A 484 -8.15 52.89 97.29
N ASP A 485 -7.25 53.86 97.10
CA ASP A 485 -6.66 54.66 98.19
C ASP A 485 -7.73 55.46 98.94
N LYS A 486 -8.67 56.08 98.21
CA LYS A 486 -9.72 56.94 98.78
C LYS A 486 -10.65 56.19 99.74
N TYR A 487 -10.89 54.89 99.52
CA TYR A 487 -11.87 54.09 100.25
C TYR A 487 -11.26 53.03 101.19
N THR A 488 -9.93 53.00 101.29
CA THR A 488 -9.18 52.15 102.21
C THR A 488 -8.42 53.06 103.19
N PRO A 489 -8.99 53.42 104.35
CA PRO A 489 -8.30 54.29 105.30
C PRO A 489 -7.05 53.62 105.86
N GLU A 490 -5.96 54.39 105.93
CA GLU A 490 -4.69 54.04 106.57
C GLU A 490 -4.95 53.52 107.99
N ALA A 491 -4.59 52.26 108.27
CA ALA A 491 -4.52 51.76 109.63
C ALA A 491 -3.59 52.69 110.44
N GLN A 492 -4.10 53.20 111.56
CA GLN A 492 -3.37 54.09 112.45
C GLN A 492 -2.01 53.49 112.85
N GLN A 493 -0.96 54.28 112.61
CA GLN A 493 0.34 54.33 113.29
C GLN A 493 1.34 53.15 113.17
N SER A 494 2.36 53.43 112.35
CA SER A 494 3.81 53.23 112.59
C SER A 494 4.56 52.10 111.86
N LYS A 495 5.72 52.51 111.31
CA LYS A 495 6.90 51.78 110.79
C LYS A 495 6.84 51.15 109.39
N SER A 496 7.19 52.00 108.40
CA SER A 496 8.15 51.87 107.27
C SER A 496 8.48 50.55 106.56
N ARG A 497 7.97 49.38 106.95
CA ARG A 497 7.99 48.13 106.16
C ARG A 497 6.60 47.74 105.60
N TRP A 498 5.54 48.44 106.01
CA TRP A 498 4.16 48.14 105.59
C TRP A 498 3.71 48.82 104.28
N ASN A 499 4.35 49.90 103.83
CA ASN A 499 3.96 50.58 102.57
C ASN A 499 4.23 49.74 101.31
N ALA A 500 5.28 48.92 101.31
CA ALA A 500 5.55 47.98 100.20
C ALA A 500 4.52 46.84 100.17
N ILE A 501 4.10 46.35 101.34
CA ILE A 501 3.06 45.32 101.49
C ILE A 501 1.71 45.87 101.03
N ILE A 502 1.30 47.06 101.48
CA ILE A 502 0.06 47.73 101.04
C ILE A 502 0.09 48.02 99.53
N GLY A 503 1.24 48.43 98.98
CA GLY A 503 1.41 48.60 97.52
C GLY A 503 1.23 47.30 96.73
N VAL A 504 1.78 46.18 97.22
CA VAL A 504 1.61 44.85 96.62
C VAL A 504 0.15 44.36 96.75
N PHE A 505 -0.50 44.58 97.89
CA PHE A 505 -1.92 44.26 98.09
C PHE A 505 -2.83 45.09 97.19
N LYS A 506 -2.57 46.40 97.04
CA LYS A 506 -3.28 47.29 96.12
C LYS A 506 -3.15 46.84 94.67
N ILE A 507 -1.92 46.57 94.20
CA ILE A 507 -1.68 46.09 92.84
C ILE A 507 -2.33 44.72 92.64
N SER A 508 -2.24 43.82 93.62
CA SER A 508 -2.87 42.50 93.60
C SER A 508 -4.39 42.59 93.49
N ASN A 509 -5.05 43.40 94.33
CA ASN A 509 -6.51 43.56 94.33
C ASN A 509 -7.03 44.24 93.06
N ILE A 510 -6.32 45.27 92.54
CA ILE A 510 -6.67 45.91 91.26
C ILE A 510 -6.46 44.94 90.09
N THR A 511 -5.40 44.13 90.12
CA THR A 511 -5.14 43.11 89.09
C THR A 511 -6.18 42.00 89.15
N ARG A 512 -6.56 41.55 90.34
CA ARG A 512 -7.65 40.59 90.59
C ARG A 512 -8.99 41.14 90.08
N ALA A 513 -9.34 42.39 90.39
CA ALA A 513 -10.55 43.05 89.89
C ALA A 513 -10.59 43.13 88.35
N LYS A 514 -9.47 43.51 87.72
CA LYS A 514 -9.33 43.55 86.26
C LYS A 514 -9.47 42.16 85.64
N ARG A 515 -8.89 41.13 86.28
CA ARG A 515 -8.98 39.73 85.86
C ARG A 515 -10.43 39.24 85.93
N MET A 516 -11.07 39.39 87.08
CA MET A 516 -12.49 39.02 87.28
C MET A 516 -13.43 39.72 86.29
N ALA A 517 -13.15 40.98 85.92
CA ALA A 517 -13.96 41.72 84.97
C ALA A 517 -13.79 41.27 83.50
N ASN A 518 -12.65 40.65 83.17
CA ASN A 518 -12.32 40.21 81.82
C ASN A 518 -12.59 38.71 81.59
N GLU A 519 -12.40 37.87 82.61
CA GLU A 519 -12.59 36.41 82.53
C GLU A 519 -14.07 36.02 82.52
N LYS A 520 -14.92 36.73 83.27
CA LYS A 520 -16.35 36.42 83.35
C LYS A 520 -17.11 36.96 82.14
N PRO A 521 -17.83 36.11 81.38
CA PRO A 521 -18.73 36.55 80.32
C PRO A 521 -19.80 37.52 80.85
N ASP A 522 -20.35 38.35 79.97
CA ASP A 522 -21.31 39.38 80.38
C ASP A 522 -22.59 38.73 80.94
N GLU A 523 -23.03 37.61 80.39
CA GLU A 523 -24.18 36.83 80.84
C GLU A 523 -24.02 36.36 82.29
N GLU A 524 -22.89 35.73 82.61
CA GLU A 524 -22.59 35.22 83.94
C GLU A 524 -22.43 36.36 84.95
N PHE A 525 -21.75 37.44 84.55
CA PHE A 525 -21.62 38.63 85.38
C PHE A 525 -22.97 39.28 85.72
N ILE A 526 -23.88 39.39 84.76
CA ILE A 526 -25.21 39.98 84.99
C ILE A 526 -26.02 39.09 85.93
N GLN A 527 -26.01 37.77 85.72
CA GLN A 527 -26.69 36.83 86.63
C GLN A 527 -26.13 36.90 88.04
N GLU A 528 -24.81 36.99 88.20
CA GLU A 528 -24.17 37.19 89.49
C GLU A 528 -24.58 38.53 90.11
N LEU A 529 -24.55 39.63 89.36
CA LEU A 529 -24.96 40.96 89.81
C LEU A 529 -26.42 40.96 90.32
N VAL A 530 -27.33 40.29 89.62
CA VAL A 530 -28.74 40.17 89.99
C VAL A 530 -28.94 39.23 91.18
N LYS A 531 -28.23 38.10 91.25
CA LYS A 531 -28.38 37.08 92.30
C LYS A 531 -27.46 37.29 93.51
N PHE A 532 -26.60 38.31 93.49
CA PHE A 532 -25.59 38.53 94.53
C PHE A 532 -26.25 38.74 95.90
N LYS A 533 -25.87 37.90 96.89
CA LYS A 533 -26.41 37.91 98.25
C LYS A 533 -25.85 39.03 99.13
N LEU A 534 -24.79 39.71 98.69
CA LEU A 534 -24.11 40.78 99.45
C LEU A 534 -25.03 41.95 99.84
N PHE A 535 -26.13 42.15 99.09
CA PHE A 535 -27.10 43.23 99.30
C PHE A 535 -28.46 42.75 99.86
N GLU A 536 -28.55 41.52 100.37
CA GLU A 536 -29.79 40.97 100.95
C GLU A 536 -30.23 41.82 102.17
N GLY A 537 -31.45 42.38 102.12
CA GLY A 537 -31.95 43.39 103.08
C GLY A 537 -31.74 44.86 102.67
N TYR A 538 -31.01 45.15 101.59
CA TYR A 538 -30.66 46.50 101.13
C TYR A 538 -31.02 46.74 99.65
N ASN A 539 -32.29 46.44 99.30
CA ASN A 539 -32.78 46.42 97.91
C ASN A 539 -32.63 47.77 97.18
N ASP A 540 -32.84 48.91 97.84
CA ASP A 540 -32.73 50.24 97.22
C ASP A 540 -31.34 50.54 96.62
N ILE A 541 -30.28 50.05 97.27
CA ILE A 541 -28.89 50.27 96.80
C ILE A 541 -28.58 49.30 95.66
N LYS A 542 -29.03 48.05 95.78
CA LYS A 542 -28.91 47.03 94.73
C LYS A 542 -29.58 47.50 93.44
N GLU A 543 -30.81 48.01 93.52
CA GLU A 543 -31.55 48.54 92.37
C GLU A 543 -30.82 49.72 91.71
N LYS A 544 -30.26 50.65 92.48
CA LYS A 544 -29.50 51.79 91.93
C LYS A 544 -28.26 51.36 91.16
N ILE A 545 -27.56 50.31 91.63
CA ILE A 545 -26.38 49.76 90.94
C ILE A 545 -26.81 49.07 89.63
N ILE A 546 -27.82 48.20 89.69
CA ILE A 546 -28.37 47.50 88.53
C ILE A 546 -28.87 48.52 87.48
N ASN A 547 -29.62 49.55 87.90
CA ASN A 547 -30.12 50.60 87.03
C ASN A 547 -29.01 51.38 86.30
N ASN A 548 -27.82 51.54 86.91
CA ASN A 548 -26.69 52.15 86.23
C ASN A 548 -26.15 51.27 85.10
N PHE A 549 -26.05 49.95 85.31
CA PHE A 549 -25.69 49.01 84.24
C PHE A 549 -26.78 48.96 83.15
N ILE A 550 -28.06 48.94 83.52
CA ILE A 550 -29.18 48.95 82.54
C ILE A 550 -29.18 50.22 81.67
N LYS A 551 -28.94 51.40 82.25
CA LYS A 551 -28.80 52.65 81.48
C LYS A 551 -27.67 52.58 80.46
N GLU A 552 -26.55 51.99 80.86
CA GLU A 552 -25.40 51.78 79.99
C GLU A 552 -25.69 50.79 78.85
N TYR A 553 -26.38 49.69 79.18
CA TYR A 553 -26.86 48.69 78.22
C TYR A 553 -27.83 49.30 77.19
N HIS A 554 -28.82 50.08 77.62
CA HIS A 554 -29.75 50.74 76.71
C HIS A 554 -29.06 51.73 75.78
N ARG A 555 -28.05 52.47 76.27
CA ARG A 555 -27.25 53.35 75.40
C ARG A 555 -26.52 52.52 74.34
N TRP A 556 -25.82 51.47 74.75
CA TRP A 556 -25.11 50.58 73.83
C TRP A 556 -26.06 49.94 72.79
N LYS A 557 -27.23 49.46 73.22
CA LYS A 557 -28.27 48.88 72.35
C LYS A 557 -28.76 49.88 71.29
N LYS A 558 -28.86 51.16 71.64
CA LYS A 558 -29.34 52.22 70.73
C LYS A 558 -28.25 52.73 69.80
N ASP A 559 -27.04 52.99 70.33
CA ASP A 559 -26.03 53.78 69.62
C ASP A 559 -24.92 52.90 69.00
N ASP A 560 -24.54 51.80 69.66
CA ASP A 560 -23.39 50.98 69.26
C ASP A 560 -23.81 49.69 68.51
N LEU A 561 -24.90 49.03 68.94
CA LEU A 561 -25.37 47.76 68.37
C LEU A 561 -25.79 47.83 66.90
N PRO A 562 -26.51 48.88 66.41
CA PRO A 562 -26.92 48.95 65.00
C PRO A 562 -25.73 48.95 64.02
N ASN A 563 -24.64 49.65 64.38
CA ASN A 563 -23.43 49.70 63.57
C ASN A 563 -22.74 48.33 63.48
N ASN A 564 -22.74 47.56 64.58
CA ASN A 564 -22.18 46.21 64.61
C ASN A 564 -22.92 45.24 63.67
N PHE A 565 -24.24 45.39 63.53
CA PHE A 565 -25.06 44.57 62.63
C PHE A 565 -24.97 45.01 61.16
N HIS A 566 -24.74 46.30 60.89
CA HIS A 566 -24.57 46.79 59.52
C HIS A 566 -23.40 46.11 58.79
N GLU A 567 -22.33 45.76 59.50
CA GLU A 567 -21.17 45.05 58.96
C GLU A 567 -21.52 43.61 58.51
N ILE A 568 -22.31 42.89 59.31
CA ILE A 568 -22.82 41.55 58.96
C ILE A 568 -23.70 41.62 57.70
N LEU A 569 -24.58 42.63 57.64
CA LEU A 569 -25.51 42.81 56.52
C LEU A 569 -24.80 43.14 55.19
N LEU A 570 -23.68 43.85 55.24
CA LEU A 570 -22.85 44.12 54.04
C LEU A 570 -22.15 42.87 53.53
N ASN A 571 -21.61 42.03 54.43
CA ASN A 571 -20.89 40.82 54.03
C ASN A 571 -21.79 39.77 53.37
N ILE A 572 -23.06 39.68 53.79
CA ILE A 572 -24.06 38.79 53.17
C ILE A 572 -24.31 39.15 51.70
N ARG A 573 -24.21 40.44 51.32
CA ARG A 573 -24.46 40.87 49.94
C ARG A 573 -23.36 40.49 48.95
N ASN A 574 -22.12 40.23 49.39
CA ASN A 574 -20.98 40.26 48.48
C ASN A 574 -20.39 38.89 48.06
N ILE A 575 -20.45 37.80 48.83
CA ILE A 575 -19.50 36.67 48.62
C ILE A 575 -20.12 35.38 48.05
N GLN A 576 -21.39 35.06 48.31
CA GLN A 576 -22.01 33.79 47.83
C GLN A 576 -23.07 33.97 46.73
N LEU A 577 -23.42 35.22 46.43
CA LEU A 577 -24.49 35.55 45.51
C LEU A 577 -24.02 35.50 44.05
N GLU A 578 -22.81 35.98 43.78
CA GLU A 578 -22.26 36.07 42.42
C GLU A 578 -22.13 34.70 41.74
N ASP A 579 -21.68 33.67 42.47
CA ASP A 579 -21.53 32.32 41.90
C ASP A 579 -22.87 31.64 41.61
N LYS A 580 -23.90 31.90 42.41
CA LYS A 580 -25.25 31.38 42.17
C LYS A 580 -25.93 32.12 41.01
N LEU A 581 -25.82 33.45 40.99
CA LEU A 581 -26.27 34.31 39.89
C LEU A 581 -25.63 33.91 38.56
N LYS A 582 -24.33 33.63 38.57
CA LYS A 582 -23.60 33.21 37.38
C LYS A 582 -24.12 31.86 36.88
N ARG A 583 -24.31 30.87 37.76
CA ARG A 583 -24.84 29.55 37.36
C ARG A 583 -26.26 29.62 36.80
N GLU A 584 -27.19 30.27 37.50
CA GLU A 584 -28.58 30.40 37.04
C GLU A 584 -28.68 31.18 35.72
N TYR A 585 -27.86 32.23 35.57
CA TYR A 585 -27.78 32.97 34.32
C TYR A 585 -27.21 32.12 33.19
N GLU A 586 -26.15 31.35 33.40
CA GLU A 586 -25.60 30.48 32.36
C GLU A 586 -26.60 29.39 31.92
N GLU A 587 -27.44 28.87 32.84
CA GLU A 587 -28.50 27.93 32.50
C GLU A 587 -29.61 28.59 31.66
N GLU A 588 -30.13 29.75 32.08
CA GLU A 588 -31.16 30.48 31.33
C GLU A 588 -30.63 30.99 29.98
N LYS A 589 -29.36 31.44 29.94
CA LYS A 589 -28.66 31.85 28.73
C LYS A 589 -28.60 30.71 27.71
N LYS A 590 -28.21 29.50 28.12
CA LYS A 590 -28.19 28.33 27.22
C LYS A 590 -29.56 28.03 26.61
N ILE A 591 -30.63 28.16 27.40
CA ILE A 591 -32.00 27.94 26.92
C ILE A 591 -32.39 29.02 25.90
N ILE A 592 -32.08 30.29 26.18
CA ILE A 592 -32.34 31.41 25.28
C ILE A 592 -31.56 31.24 23.97
N GLU A 593 -30.25 30.99 24.06
CA GLU A 593 -29.38 30.80 22.91
C GLU A 593 -29.88 29.66 22.02
N LYS A 594 -30.26 28.51 22.59
CA LYS A 594 -30.81 27.39 21.83
C LYS A 594 -32.11 27.76 21.09
N ASN A 595 -33.06 28.39 21.78
CA ASN A 595 -34.35 28.77 21.19
C ASN A 595 -34.19 29.85 20.11
N MET A 596 -33.26 30.77 20.31
CA MET A 596 -32.99 31.86 19.37
C MET A 596 -32.17 31.38 18.18
N PHE A 597 -31.24 30.45 18.37
CA PHE A 597 -30.48 29.82 17.29
C PHE A 597 -31.41 29.23 16.22
N GLU A 598 -32.40 28.41 16.63
CA GLU A 598 -33.37 27.84 15.69
C GLU A 598 -34.17 28.93 14.95
N LYS A 599 -34.59 29.98 15.65
CA LYS A 599 -35.36 31.08 15.03
C LYS A 599 -34.52 31.85 14.01
N ILE A 600 -33.30 32.24 14.37
CA ILE A 600 -32.39 32.99 13.50
C ILE A 600 -32.04 32.16 12.26
N CYS A 601 -31.73 30.86 12.43
CA CYS A 601 -31.47 29.97 11.30
C CYS A 601 -32.68 29.89 10.37
N ASN A 602 -33.90 29.69 10.89
CA ASN A 602 -35.11 29.64 10.06
C ASN A 602 -35.39 30.98 9.33
N GLU A 603 -35.14 32.13 9.97
CA GLU A 603 -35.29 33.45 9.34
C GLU A 603 -34.27 33.69 8.24
N ILE A 604 -33.03 33.25 8.43
CA ILE A 604 -32.00 33.34 7.39
C ILE A 604 -32.35 32.42 6.22
N GLU A 605 -32.64 31.15 6.50
CA GLU A 605 -32.97 30.17 5.46
C GLU A 605 -34.22 30.54 4.68
N THR A 606 -35.22 31.17 5.31
CA THR A 606 -36.42 31.71 4.62
C THR A 606 -36.11 32.86 3.68
N LYS A 607 -35.13 33.72 3.99
CA LYS A 607 -34.69 34.81 3.09
C LYS A 607 -33.90 34.32 1.88
N TYR A 608 -33.21 33.18 2.00
CA TYR A 608 -32.36 32.62 0.95
C TYR A 608 -32.88 31.25 0.47
N LYS A 609 -34.18 31.13 0.21
CA LYS A 609 -34.81 29.90 -0.33
C LYS A 609 -34.71 29.77 -1.85
N ASP A 610 -34.34 30.84 -2.53
CA ASP A 610 -34.33 30.89 -3.98
C ASP A 610 -33.01 30.30 -4.50
N GLY A 611 -33.06 29.07 -5.01
CA GLY A 611 -31.94 28.37 -5.61
C GLY A 611 -32.27 26.89 -5.88
N SER A 612 -31.62 26.29 -6.88
CA SER A 612 -31.84 24.87 -7.23
C SER A 612 -31.01 23.88 -6.41
N MET A 613 -29.97 24.36 -5.72
CA MET A 613 -28.99 23.54 -5.01
C MET A 613 -28.74 24.10 -3.60
N ARG A 614 -28.27 23.28 -2.66
CA ARG A 614 -28.01 23.70 -1.28
C ARG A 614 -26.58 24.24 -1.08
N LEU A 615 -26.47 25.34 -0.36
CA LEU A 615 -25.23 25.78 0.29
C LEU A 615 -25.40 25.59 1.80
N ASN A 616 -24.71 24.63 2.39
CA ASN A 616 -24.71 24.38 3.82
C ASN A 616 -23.50 25.07 4.48
N VAL A 617 -23.74 25.93 5.47
CA VAL A 617 -22.67 26.56 6.26
C VAL A 617 -22.48 25.76 7.53
N LEU A 618 -21.31 25.13 7.66
CA LEU A 618 -20.99 24.22 8.76
C LEU A 618 -20.50 24.99 10.00
N SER A 619 -19.48 25.84 9.83
CA SER A 619 -18.92 26.61 10.94
C SER A 619 -18.24 27.90 10.49
N VAL A 620 -18.16 28.87 11.39
CA VAL A 620 -17.45 30.15 11.20
C VAL A 620 -16.55 30.41 12.41
N LYS A 621 -15.25 30.55 12.17
CA LYS A 621 -14.25 30.79 13.22
C LYS A 621 -13.47 32.06 12.90
N LYS A 622 -13.28 32.91 13.90
CA LYS A 622 -12.46 34.13 13.78
C LYS A 622 -11.03 33.85 14.26
N GLN A 623 -10.04 34.14 13.42
CA GLN A 623 -8.61 34.06 13.75
C GLN A 623 -7.92 35.38 13.41
N TYR A 624 -7.54 36.16 14.44
CA TYR A 624 -6.92 37.48 14.30
C TYR A 624 -7.68 38.41 13.33
N MET A 625 -7.20 38.53 12.08
CA MET A 625 -7.72 39.42 11.04
C MET A 625 -8.58 38.71 9.98
N TYR A 626 -8.73 37.38 10.07
CA TYR A 626 -9.42 36.57 9.08
C TYR A 626 -10.50 35.68 9.71
N PHE A 627 -11.43 35.24 8.88
CA PHE A 627 -12.46 34.26 9.17
C PHE A 627 -12.18 32.99 8.39
N THR A 628 -12.25 31.86 9.08
CA THR A 628 -12.28 30.53 8.48
C THR A 628 -13.72 30.09 8.43
N ILE A 629 -14.22 29.81 7.24
CA ILE A 629 -15.60 29.39 7.02
C ILE A 629 -15.59 28.03 6.36
N GLU A 630 -16.31 27.09 6.94
CA GLU A 630 -16.49 25.75 6.41
C GLU A 630 -17.85 25.67 5.72
N TYR A 631 -17.82 25.44 4.42
CA TYR A 631 -19.00 25.24 3.58
C TYR A 631 -19.10 23.78 3.16
N ASP A 632 -20.31 23.28 3.06
CA ASP A 632 -20.67 22.09 2.30
C ASP A 632 -21.56 22.53 1.14
N ILE A 633 -21.06 22.35 -0.07
CA ILE A 633 -21.64 22.92 -1.28
C ILE A 633 -22.21 21.79 -2.14
N GLU A 634 -23.50 21.84 -2.46
CA GLU A 634 -24.05 20.98 -3.50
C GLU A 634 -23.61 21.47 -4.88
N GLU A 635 -22.92 20.58 -5.58
CA GLU A 635 -22.51 20.75 -6.97
C GLU A 635 -23.10 19.64 -7.84
N PRO A 636 -23.54 19.96 -9.07
CA PRO A 636 -23.93 18.94 -10.01
C PRO A 636 -22.66 18.17 -10.40
N GLN A 637 -22.56 16.89 -10.04
CA GLN A 637 -21.52 16.08 -10.64
C GLN A 637 -21.89 15.76 -12.09
N PRO A 638 -20.97 15.98 -13.05
CA PRO A 638 -21.21 15.54 -14.41
C PRO A 638 -21.48 14.04 -14.43
N ASN A 639 -22.32 13.59 -15.36
CA ASN A 639 -22.63 12.18 -15.56
C ASN A 639 -21.34 11.34 -15.49
N GLN A 640 -21.29 10.33 -14.63
CA GLN A 640 -20.10 9.50 -14.50
C GLN A 640 -20.28 8.20 -15.29
N LEU A 641 -19.32 7.87 -16.14
CA LEU A 641 -19.28 6.58 -16.81
C LEU A 641 -18.60 5.57 -15.89
N GLN A 642 -19.38 4.66 -15.32
CA GLN A 642 -18.86 3.52 -14.58
C GLN A 642 -18.39 2.43 -15.56
N ILE A 643 -17.18 1.96 -15.36
CA ILE A 643 -16.54 0.88 -16.11
C ILE A 643 -16.30 -0.27 -15.13
N THR A 644 -16.74 -1.48 -15.48
CA THR A 644 -16.56 -2.67 -14.65
C THR A 644 -15.78 -3.75 -15.39
N PHE A 645 -14.63 -4.17 -14.87
CA PHE A 645 -13.84 -5.29 -15.39
C PHE A 645 -14.33 -6.63 -14.83
N TYR A 646 -14.59 -7.61 -15.70
CA TYR A 646 -14.92 -8.99 -15.34
C TYR A 646 -13.85 -9.95 -15.85
N GLU A 647 -13.17 -10.62 -14.92
CA GLU A 647 -12.13 -11.60 -15.21
C GLU A 647 -12.65 -13.03 -15.06
N THR A 648 -12.21 -13.92 -15.95
CA THR A 648 -12.44 -15.36 -15.80
C THR A 648 -11.23 -16.05 -15.19
N SER A 649 -11.45 -17.21 -14.60
CA SER A 649 -10.42 -18.05 -13.98
C SER A 649 -10.75 -19.53 -14.18
N LEU A 650 -9.70 -20.36 -14.21
CA LEU A 650 -9.80 -21.82 -14.28
C LEU A 650 -9.40 -22.38 -12.91
N LYS A 651 -10.29 -23.11 -12.23
CA LYS A 651 -10.05 -23.56 -10.85
C LYS A 651 -9.06 -24.74 -10.78
N GLU A 652 -9.18 -25.75 -11.65
CA GLU A 652 -8.31 -26.95 -11.68
C GLU A 652 -8.13 -27.57 -13.09
N GLU A 653 -8.90 -27.11 -14.09
CA GLU A 653 -8.97 -27.73 -15.44
C GLU A 653 -7.79 -27.39 -16.37
N GLY A 654 -6.86 -26.55 -15.91
CA GLY A 654 -5.69 -26.21 -16.71
C GLY A 654 -4.82 -27.43 -17.04
N LEU A 655 -4.78 -28.40 -16.13
CA LEU A 655 -4.12 -29.70 -16.32
C LEU A 655 -4.83 -30.55 -17.39
N HIS A 656 -6.16 -30.55 -17.44
CA HIS A 656 -6.91 -31.33 -18.44
C HIS A 656 -6.74 -30.78 -19.86
N VAL A 657 -6.63 -29.45 -20.02
CA VAL A 657 -6.26 -28.83 -21.30
C VAL A 657 -4.81 -29.20 -21.70
N GLN A 658 -3.91 -29.41 -20.73
CA GLN A 658 -2.55 -29.91 -21.02
C GLN A 658 -2.53 -31.36 -21.49
N GLU A 659 -3.45 -32.19 -21.00
CA GLU A 659 -3.59 -33.61 -21.33
C GLU A 659 -4.35 -33.86 -22.65
N ASN A 660 -5.37 -33.04 -22.95
CA ASN A 660 -6.21 -33.18 -24.14
C ASN A 660 -6.54 -31.82 -24.78
N GLU A 661 -5.91 -31.51 -25.93
CA GLU A 661 -6.12 -30.26 -26.69
C GLU A 661 -7.54 -30.10 -27.25
N SER A 662 -8.38 -31.13 -27.26
CA SER A 662 -9.80 -31.02 -27.66
C SER A 662 -10.75 -30.87 -26.46
N TYR A 663 -10.25 -30.94 -25.22
CA TYR A 663 -11.06 -30.70 -24.03
C TYR A 663 -11.45 -29.23 -23.95
N VAL A 664 -12.75 -28.94 -23.91
CA VAL A 664 -13.24 -27.56 -23.81
C VAL A 664 -13.32 -27.16 -22.33
N PRO A 665 -12.51 -26.19 -21.87
CA PRO A 665 -12.49 -25.79 -20.46
C PRO A 665 -13.76 -25.02 -20.07
N TYR A 666 -14.08 -24.98 -18.79
CA TYR A 666 -15.20 -24.27 -18.21
C TYR A 666 -14.74 -23.06 -17.36
N PRO A 667 -14.46 -21.90 -17.99
CA PRO A 667 -14.02 -20.72 -17.25
C PRO A 667 -15.12 -20.17 -16.34
N ILE A 668 -14.73 -19.80 -15.11
CA ILE A 668 -15.63 -19.25 -14.09
C ILE A 668 -15.26 -17.80 -13.84
N LEU A 669 -16.26 -16.93 -13.71
CA LEU A 669 -16.05 -15.55 -13.29
C LEU A 669 -15.43 -15.48 -11.89
N ARG A 670 -14.34 -14.73 -11.78
CA ARG A 670 -13.68 -14.51 -10.50
C ARG A 670 -14.58 -13.68 -9.59
N SER A 671 -14.89 -14.20 -8.41
CA SER A 671 -15.62 -13.47 -7.37
C SER A 671 -14.66 -12.96 -6.30
N ASN A 672 -14.91 -11.76 -5.80
CA ASN A 672 -14.26 -11.24 -4.61
C ASN A 672 -15.36 -10.87 -3.60
N MET A 673 -15.39 -11.51 -2.43
CA MET A 673 -16.41 -11.28 -1.39
C MET A 673 -17.86 -11.26 -1.93
N ASN A 674 -18.21 -12.23 -2.79
CA ASN A 674 -19.53 -12.36 -3.44
C ASN A 674 -19.92 -11.24 -4.44
N GLN A 675 -19.01 -10.32 -4.77
CA GLN A 675 -19.18 -9.39 -5.89
C GLN A 675 -18.34 -9.85 -7.09
N TYR A 676 -18.98 -9.86 -8.26
CA TYR A 676 -18.30 -10.14 -9.53
C TYR A 676 -17.89 -8.83 -10.18
N GLY A 677 -16.61 -8.75 -10.53
CA GLY A 677 -16.02 -7.62 -11.24
C GLY A 677 -15.57 -6.46 -10.34
N ILE A 678 -14.71 -5.62 -10.90
CA ILE A 678 -14.10 -4.46 -10.23
C ILE A 678 -14.44 -3.21 -11.03
N SER A 679 -15.03 -2.21 -10.38
CA SER A 679 -15.50 -1.00 -11.04
C SER A 679 -14.79 0.27 -10.61
N PHE A 680 -14.72 1.22 -11.55
CA PHE A 680 -14.26 2.58 -11.34
C PHE A 680 -15.04 3.53 -12.25
N ARG A 681 -14.89 4.84 -12.04
CA ARG A 681 -15.68 5.86 -12.73
C ARG A 681 -14.77 6.86 -13.43
N ILE A 682 -15.20 7.29 -14.61
CA ILE A 682 -14.56 8.37 -15.36
C ILE A 682 -15.61 9.40 -15.79
N ASP A 683 -15.20 10.66 -15.93
CA ASP A 683 -16.03 11.69 -16.54
C ASP A 683 -15.96 11.56 -18.08
N PRO A 684 -17.05 11.19 -18.78
CA PRO A 684 -17.09 11.06 -20.23
C PRO A 684 -16.97 12.40 -20.97
N GLN A 685 -17.18 13.54 -20.30
CA GLN A 685 -16.88 14.87 -20.86
C GLN A 685 -15.38 15.15 -20.84
N GLU A 686 -14.62 14.54 -19.94
CA GLU A 686 -13.17 14.71 -19.86
C GLU A 686 -12.40 13.61 -20.61
N TYR A 687 -12.82 12.36 -20.50
CA TYR A 687 -12.08 11.21 -21.01
C TYR A 687 -12.86 10.41 -22.05
N ASP A 688 -12.18 10.05 -23.13
CA ASP A 688 -12.60 8.98 -24.05
C ASP A 688 -11.77 7.73 -23.85
N ILE A 689 -12.43 6.57 -23.81
CA ILE A 689 -11.77 5.28 -23.82
C ILE A 689 -11.34 4.96 -25.26
N LYS A 690 -10.04 4.94 -25.54
CA LYS A 690 -9.52 4.62 -26.88
C LYS A 690 -9.17 3.13 -27.02
N LYS A 691 -8.61 2.50 -25.99
CA LYS A 691 -8.23 1.06 -26.05
C LYS A 691 -8.15 0.43 -24.66
N ILE A 692 -8.53 -0.84 -24.56
CA ILE A 692 -8.37 -1.70 -23.38
C ILE A 692 -7.76 -3.02 -23.84
N SER A 693 -6.69 -3.47 -23.18
CA SER A 693 -6.10 -4.79 -23.40
C SER A 693 -5.64 -5.39 -22.07
N GLN A 694 -5.67 -6.71 -21.94
CA GLN A 694 -5.17 -7.41 -20.76
C GLN A 694 -3.87 -8.13 -21.11
N PHE A 695 -2.89 -8.00 -20.23
CA PHE A 695 -1.56 -8.62 -20.28
C PHE A 695 -1.47 -9.76 -19.27
N ASP A 696 -0.44 -10.59 -19.40
CA ASP A 696 -0.06 -11.56 -18.37
C ASP A 696 -0.02 -10.95 -16.95
N ASN A 697 -0.21 -11.79 -15.94
CA ASN A 697 -0.35 -11.41 -14.53
C ASN A 697 -1.59 -10.54 -14.23
N HIS A 698 -2.66 -10.66 -15.01
CA HIS A 698 -3.94 -9.97 -14.79
C HIS A 698 -3.85 -8.43 -14.80
N LYS A 699 -2.85 -7.87 -15.48
CA LYS A 699 -2.71 -6.41 -15.63
C LYS A 699 -3.48 -5.92 -16.85
N PHE A 700 -4.14 -4.78 -16.71
CA PHE A 700 -4.89 -4.11 -17.78
C PHE A 700 -4.12 -2.88 -18.25
N LEU A 701 -3.98 -2.76 -19.57
CA LEU A 701 -3.56 -1.55 -20.26
C LEU A 701 -4.82 -0.78 -20.68
N LEU A 702 -5.10 0.32 -19.99
CA LEU A 702 -6.20 1.23 -20.28
C LEU A 702 -5.62 2.50 -20.89
N ILE A 703 -6.08 2.85 -22.10
CA ILE A 703 -5.66 4.07 -22.79
C ILE A 703 -6.85 5.02 -22.90
N LEU A 704 -6.75 6.14 -22.21
CA LEU A 704 -7.73 7.22 -22.22
C LEU A 704 -7.19 8.42 -23.01
N TYR A 705 -8.07 9.13 -23.69
CA TYR A 705 -7.77 10.43 -24.28
C TYR A 705 -8.44 11.52 -23.44
N ASN A 706 -7.64 12.42 -22.87
CA ASN A 706 -8.15 13.57 -22.14
C ASN A 706 -8.49 14.69 -23.12
N LYS A 707 -9.79 14.97 -23.30
CA LYS A 707 -10.32 15.97 -24.23
C LYS A 707 -9.92 17.40 -23.85
N LYS A 708 -9.92 17.71 -22.55
CA LYS A 708 -9.60 19.05 -22.02
C LYS A 708 -8.12 19.37 -22.22
N MET A 709 -7.24 18.42 -21.92
CA MET A 709 -5.79 18.58 -22.00
C MET A 709 -5.21 18.20 -23.38
N ARG A 710 -6.00 17.59 -24.27
CA ARG A 710 -5.60 17.10 -25.60
C ARG A 710 -4.36 16.21 -25.56
N ARG A 711 -4.44 15.13 -24.79
CA ARG A 711 -3.34 14.17 -24.59
C ARG A 711 -3.85 12.76 -24.33
N ILE A 712 -3.03 11.77 -24.64
CA ILE A 712 -3.24 10.38 -24.25
C ILE A 712 -2.69 10.17 -22.84
N GLU A 713 -3.49 9.51 -22.00
CA GLU A 713 -3.10 9.03 -20.68
C GLU A 713 -3.22 7.51 -20.64
N ILE A 714 -2.10 6.85 -20.38
CA ILE A 714 -1.98 5.39 -20.34
C ILE A 714 -1.94 4.96 -18.87
N PHE A 715 -2.72 3.93 -18.53
CA PHE A 715 -2.75 3.28 -17.23
C PHE A 715 -2.42 1.80 -17.41
N PHE A 716 -1.53 1.27 -16.58
CA PHE A 716 -1.10 -0.13 -16.67
C PHE A 716 -0.99 -0.77 -15.29
N ASP A 717 -2.04 -1.46 -14.85
CA ASP A 717 -2.10 -2.12 -13.54
C ASP A 717 -3.21 -3.17 -13.47
N THR A 718 -3.29 -3.93 -12.38
CA THR A 718 -4.43 -4.80 -12.06
C THR A 718 -5.73 -4.00 -11.94
N ALA A 719 -6.87 -4.64 -12.21
CA ALA A 719 -8.18 -3.98 -12.10
C ALA A 719 -8.44 -3.36 -10.72
N GLN A 720 -7.93 -3.99 -9.64
CA GLN A 720 -8.07 -3.49 -8.26
C GLN A 720 -7.30 -2.18 -8.04
N GLN A 721 -6.02 -2.15 -8.42
CA GLN A 721 -5.19 -0.96 -8.29
C GLN A 721 -5.69 0.17 -9.18
N MET A 722 -6.14 -0.16 -10.39
CA MET A 722 -6.78 0.82 -11.28
C MET A 722 -8.01 1.43 -10.59
N ALA A 723 -8.89 0.62 -10.02
CA ALA A 723 -10.05 1.13 -9.30
C ALA A 723 -9.71 1.95 -8.06
N GLN A 724 -8.58 1.70 -7.39
CA GLN A 724 -8.09 2.55 -6.30
C GLN A 724 -7.59 3.90 -6.82
N ASN A 725 -6.82 3.91 -7.91
CA ASN A 725 -6.29 5.14 -8.52
C ASN A 725 -7.40 6.09 -9.00
N PHE A 726 -8.52 5.55 -9.49
CA PHE A 726 -9.68 6.33 -9.91
C PHE A 726 -10.66 6.68 -8.77
N LYS A 727 -10.44 6.17 -7.55
CA LYS A 727 -11.25 6.53 -6.35
C LYS A 727 -10.69 7.72 -5.58
N SER A 728 -9.38 7.95 -5.66
CA SER A 728 -8.76 9.08 -4.98
C SER A 728 -9.13 10.37 -5.70
N TYR A 729 -9.68 11.36 -4.98
CA TYR A 729 -9.95 12.71 -5.50
C TYR A 729 -8.67 13.51 -5.80
N SER A 730 -7.49 12.92 -5.57
CA SER A 730 -6.19 13.45 -5.97
C SER A 730 -5.89 13.10 -7.43
N THR A 731 -4.97 13.86 -8.03
CA THR A 731 -4.57 13.74 -9.44
C THR A 731 -4.38 12.27 -9.85
N ILE A 732 -5.20 11.80 -10.80
CA ILE A 732 -5.13 10.42 -11.31
C ILE A 732 -3.73 10.19 -11.86
N LYS A 733 -2.98 9.27 -11.24
CA LYS A 733 -1.58 9.02 -11.62
C LYS A 733 -1.53 8.11 -12.83
N SER A 734 -1.36 8.69 -14.02
CA SER A 734 -1.13 7.94 -15.24
C SER A 734 0.27 7.34 -15.28
N PHE A 735 0.38 6.16 -15.91
CA PHE A 735 1.64 5.44 -16.11
C PHE A 735 2.52 6.13 -17.16
N LYS A 736 1.90 6.67 -18.22
CA LYS A 736 2.57 7.47 -19.25
C LYS A 736 1.60 8.49 -19.84
N ILE A 737 2.12 9.69 -20.13
CA ILE A 737 1.39 10.75 -20.83
C ILE A 737 2.07 10.97 -22.18
N LEU A 738 1.27 11.08 -23.24
CA LEU A 738 1.72 11.38 -24.59
C LEU A 738 0.88 12.52 -25.16
N ASN A 739 1.54 13.58 -25.64
CA ASN A 739 0.84 14.69 -26.27
C ASN A 739 0.55 14.34 -27.73
N THR A 740 -0.73 14.23 -28.07
CA THR A 740 -1.19 14.04 -29.44
C THR A 740 -2.57 14.63 -29.58
N ASP A 741 -2.93 15.02 -30.79
CA ASP A 741 -4.31 15.39 -31.12
C ASP A 741 -5.22 14.15 -31.09
N GLU A 742 -6.52 14.31 -31.33
CA GLU A 742 -7.48 13.21 -31.25
C GLU A 742 -7.40 12.21 -32.42
N ASN A 743 -6.61 12.52 -33.46
CA ASN A 743 -6.63 11.82 -34.75
C ASN A 743 -5.60 10.70 -34.78
N PHE A 744 -5.82 9.67 -33.96
CA PHE A 744 -4.96 8.50 -33.90
C PHE A 744 -5.74 7.20 -33.72
N ILE A 745 -5.10 6.11 -34.11
CA ILE A 745 -5.55 4.73 -33.87
C ILE A 745 -4.42 3.95 -33.21
N ILE A 746 -4.79 2.95 -32.41
CA ILE A 746 -3.86 2.22 -31.54
C ILE A 746 -3.93 0.72 -31.82
N ALA A 747 -2.76 0.09 -31.88
CA ALA A 747 -2.60 -1.36 -31.90
C ALA A 747 -1.71 -1.82 -30.73
N ILE A 748 -1.97 -3.00 -30.18
CA ILE A 748 -1.21 -3.58 -29.05
C ILE A 748 -0.74 -4.98 -29.44
N ASN A 749 0.54 -5.29 -29.21
CA ASN A 749 1.08 -6.64 -29.24
C ASN A 749 1.46 -7.06 -27.83
N GLU A 750 0.55 -7.73 -27.15
CA GLU A 750 0.69 -8.13 -25.75
C GLU A 750 1.83 -9.14 -25.53
N PRO A 751 1.96 -10.25 -26.31
CA PRO A 751 3.09 -11.18 -26.20
C PRO A 751 4.46 -10.52 -26.27
N LYS A 752 4.66 -9.58 -27.20
CA LYS A 752 5.93 -8.86 -27.40
C LYS A 752 6.06 -7.58 -26.57
N GLY A 753 5.01 -7.19 -25.84
CA GLY A 753 4.98 -5.93 -25.10
C GLY A 753 5.18 -4.70 -25.99
N LEU A 754 4.54 -4.65 -27.17
CA LEU A 754 4.60 -3.50 -28.08
C LEU A 754 3.27 -2.74 -28.11
N LEU A 755 3.36 -1.42 -28.23
CA LEU A 755 2.24 -0.51 -28.42
C LEU A 755 2.55 0.36 -29.65
N ALA A 756 1.63 0.41 -30.61
CA ALA A 756 1.74 1.26 -31.78
C ALA A 756 0.65 2.32 -31.78
N ILE A 757 1.04 3.57 -32.03
CA ILE A 757 0.14 4.71 -32.19
C ILE A 757 0.37 5.26 -33.61
N TYR A 758 -0.69 5.25 -34.41
CA TYR A 758 -0.66 5.80 -35.76
C TYR A 758 -1.50 7.08 -35.81
N ASN A 759 -0.87 8.20 -36.12
CA ASN A 759 -1.55 9.48 -36.34
C ASN A 759 -2.15 9.50 -37.75
N THR A 760 -3.48 9.62 -37.85
CA THR A 760 -4.21 9.53 -39.11
C THR A 760 -4.13 10.80 -39.95
N LYS A 761 -3.77 11.95 -39.35
CA LYS A 761 -3.57 13.22 -40.06
C LYS A 761 -2.16 13.37 -40.60
N GLU A 762 -1.16 13.13 -39.75
CA GLU A 762 0.25 13.27 -40.11
C GLU A 762 0.83 12.04 -40.81
N VAL A 763 0.11 10.91 -40.77
CA VAL A 763 0.52 9.61 -41.34
C VAL A 763 1.84 9.13 -40.71
N LYS A 764 2.01 9.42 -39.42
CA LYS A 764 3.18 9.03 -38.63
C LYS A 764 2.86 7.86 -37.71
N LEU A 765 3.80 6.95 -37.59
CA LEU A 765 3.73 5.78 -36.72
C LEU A 765 4.78 5.88 -35.60
N ASP A 766 4.31 5.80 -34.36
CA ASP A 766 5.11 5.70 -33.14
C ASP A 766 4.96 4.32 -32.51
N ILE A 767 6.09 3.68 -32.21
CA ILE A 767 6.17 2.36 -31.58
C ILE A 767 6.81 2.52 -30.21
N PHE A 768 6.12 2.00 -29.20
CA PHE A 768 6.57 1.90 -27.83
C PHE A 768 6.74 0.45 -27.42
N SER A 769 7.69 0.19 -26.54
CA SER A 769 7.96 -1.14 -26.00
C SER A 769 8.11 -1.11 -24.49
N PHE A 770 7.72 -2.20 -23.84
CA PHE A 770 7.92 -2.42 -22.41
C PHE A 770 9.33 -2.99 -22.14
N TYR A 771 10.06 -2.45 -21.15
CA TYR A 771 11.35 -2.98 -20.66
C TYR A 771 11.17 -3.77 -19.35
N ASP A 772 12.20 -4.51 -18.90
CA ASP A 772 12.33 -5.23 -17.60
C ASP A 772 11.02 -5.40 -16.80
N ASN A 773 10.44 -6.60 -16.87
CA ASN A 773 9.21 -6.97 -16.17
C ASN A 773 8.01 -6.03 -16.41
N ARG A 774 7.98 -5.36 -17.57
CA ARG A 774 6.90 -4.44 -18.00
C ARG A 774 6.68 -3.28 -17.03
N SER A 775 7.76 -2.79 -16.42
CA SER A 775 7.74 -1.71 -15.43
C SER A 775 7.73 -0.30 -16.03
N ARG A 776 8.20 -0.15 -17.27
CA ARG A 776 8.29 1.15 -17.98
C ARG A 776 8.00 0.99 -19.47
N LEU A 777 7.39 2.00 -20.06
CA LEU A 777 7.13 2.10 -21.50
C LEU A 777 8.02 3.19 -22.11
N TYR A 778 8.85 2.81 -23.09
CA TYR A 778 9.76 3.71 -23.80
C TYR A 778 9.47 3.71 -25.31
N ALA A 779 9.82 4.80 -25.99
CA ALA A 779 9.69 4.89 -27.44
C ALA A 779 10.83 4.07 -28.08
N ARG A 780 10.46 3.05 -28.88
CA ARG A 780 11.40 2.21 -29.63
C ARG A 780 11.68 2.81 -31.00
N ASN A 781 10.63 3.18 -31.72
CA ASN A 781 10.72 3.89 -32.99
C ASN A 781 9.72 5.04 -32.94
N ALA A 782 10.16 6.26 -33.19
CA ALA A 782 9.29 7.44 -33.18
C ALA A 782 9.26 8.10 -34.56
N ASN A 783 8.12 8.70 -34.89
CA ASN A 783 7.89 9.50 -36.09
C ASN A 783 8.20 8.78 -37.42
N ILE A 784 7.88 7.49 -37.55
CA ILE A 784 8.02 6.78 -38.83
C ILE A 784 7.00 7.38 -39.81
N GLN A 785 7.47 8.12 -40.81
CA GLN A 785 6.61 8.82 -41.78
C GLN A 785 6.15 7.90 -42.91
N LEU A 786 4.88 7.46 -42.90
CA LEU A 786 4.35 6.47 -43.84
C LEU A 786 3.80 7.06 -45.16
N LEU A 787 3.69 8.38 -45.27
CA LEU A 787 2.95 9.05 -46.35
C LEU A 787 3.49 8.75 -47.77
N GLN A 788 4.81 8.55 -47.89
CA GLN A 788 5.47 8.24 -49.17
C GLN A 788 5.00 6.91 -49.77
N TRP A 789 4.70 5.91 -48.92
CA TRP A 789 4.21 4.60 -49.39
C TRP A 789 2.75 4.60 -49.86
N TYR A 790 2.05 5.74 -49.70
CA TYR A 790 0.69 5.96 -50.15
C TYR A 790 0.60 7.06 -51.22
N ASN A 791 1.66 7.23 -52.03
CA ASN A 791 1.73 8.22 -53.11
C ASN A 791 1.44 9.66 -52.64
N ASN A 792 1.86 9.99 -51.42
CA ASN A 792 1.60 11.28 -50.78
C ASN A 792 0.12 11.62 -50.56
N ILE A 793 -0.75 10.60 -50.55
CA ILE A 793 -2.17 10.72 -50.22
C ILE A 793 -2.38 10.11 -48.84
N ILE A 794 -3.10 10.82 -47.97
CA ILE A 794 -3.43 10.34 -46.63
C ILE A 794 -4.38 9.13 -46.77
N PRO A 795 -3.98 7.92 -46.33
CA PRO A 795 -4.84 6.75 -46.43
C PRO A 795 -5.91 6.77 -45.34
N ASN A 796 -7.14 6.38 -45.69
CA ASN A 796 -8.22 6.22 -44.73
C ASN A 796 -8.17 4.80 -44.12
N ILE A 797 -7.43 4.66 -43.03
CA ILE A 797 -7.25 3.39 -42.32
C ILE A 797 -8.44 3.12 -41.41
N LYS A 798 -9.15 2.01 -41.65
CA LYS A 798 -10.31 1.56 -40.87
C LYS A 798 -9.91 0.61 -39.74
N TYR A 799 -9.00 -0.34 -40.00
CA TYR A 799 -8.48 -1.24 -38.98
C TYR A 799 -6.96 -1.20 -38.93
N PHE A 800 -6.42 -1.22 -37.72
CA PHE A 800 -5.00 -1.18 -37.43
C PHE A 800 -4.71 -2.13 -36.27
N LEU A 801 -3.92 -3.17 -36.53
CA LEU A 801 -3.63 -4.21 -35.56
C LEU A 801 -2.22 -4.78 -35.76
N PHE A 802 -1.65 -5.33 -34.69
CA PHE A 802 -0.49 -6.18 -34.80
C PHE A 802 -0.89 -7.58 -35.27
N ILE A 803 -0.04 -8.18 -36.08
CA ILE A 803 0.00 -9.63 -36.22
C ILE A 803 0.63 -10.15 -34.92
N LYS A 804 -0.16 -10.78 -34.05
CA LYS A 804 0.24 -11.09 -32.67
C LYS A 804 1.50 -11.95 -32.63
N ASP A 805 2.32 -11.77 -31.60
CA ASP A 805 3.61 -12.43 -31.42
C ASP A 805 4.67 -12.17 -32.53
N THR A 806 4.37 -11.30 -33.51
CA THR A 806 5.32 -10.84 -34.52
C THR A 806 5.61 -9.34 -34.41
N GLU A 807 6.66 -8.85 -35.07
CA GLU A 807 6.94 -7.41 -35.15
C GLU A 807 6.33 -6.77 -36.42
N GLU A 808 5.13 -7.20 -36.79
CA GLU A 808 4.45 -6.74 -38.01
C GLU A 808 3.07 -6.14 -37.71
N LEU A 809 2.75 -5.08 -38.45
CA LEU A 809 1.51 -4.32 -38.34
C LEU A 809 0.68 -4.48 -39.61
N CYS A 810 -0.61 -4.75 -39.46
CA CYS A 810 -1.55 -4.79 -40.56
C CYS A 810 -2.36 -3.49 -40.61
N PHE A 811 -2.31 -2.81 -41.76
CA PHE A 811 -3.07 -1.61 -42.09
C PHE A 811 -4.18 -1.98 -43.06
N VAL A 812 -5.44 -1.79 -42.65
CA VAL A 812 -6.62 -2.07 -43.49
C VAL A 812 -7.33 -0.76 -43.80
N GLU A 813 -7.36 -0.39 -45.07
CA GLU A 813 -8.06 0.78 -45.58
C GLU A 813 -9.58 0.57 -45.63
N ASN A 814 -10.35 1.66 -45.63
CA ASN A 814 -11.81 1.59 -45.79
C ASN A 814 -12.24 0.98 -47.15
N SER A 815 -11.35 0.94 -48.14
CA SER A 815 -11.53 0.26 -49.43
C SER A 815 -11.51 -1.28 -49.31
N GLY A 816 -11.10 -1.83 -48.17
CA GLY A 816 -10.81 -3.26 -47.97
C GLY A 816 -9.35 -3.64 -48.27
N ARG A 817 -8.55 -2.72 -48.80
CA ARG A 817 -7.12 -2.97 -49.08
C ARG A 817 -6.32 -3.12 -47.79
N ALA A 818 -5.64 -4.24 -47.62
CA ALA A 818 -4.81 -4.57 -46.46
C ALA A 818 -3.33 -4.67 -46.83
N ARG A 819 -2.46 -4.07 -46.01
CA ARG A 819 -1.00 -4.05 -46.19
C ARG A 819 -0.29 -4.36 -44.87
N ILE A 820 0.80 -5.11 -44.94
CA ILE A 820 1.60 -5.47 -43.77
C ILE A 820 2.88 -4.64 -43.74
N PHE A 821 3.14 -3.95 -42.64
CA PHE A 821 4.37 -3.20 -42.36
C PHE A 821 5.25 -3.98 -41.39
N ASN A 822 6.50 -4.19 -41.74
CA ASN A 822 7.47 -4.91 -40.92
C ASN A 822 8.32 -3.90 -40.13
N LEU A 823 8.30 -3.99 -38.79
CA LEU A 823 9.01 -3.06 -37.91
C LEU A 823 10.52 -3.28 -37.88
N VAL A 824 11.01 -4.48 -38.19
CA VAL A 824 12.45 -4.78 -38.23
C VAL A 824 13.09 -4.08 -39.43
N ASN A 825 12.45 -4.18 -40.60
CA ASN A 825 12.96 -3.61 -41.84
C ASN A 825 12.43 -2.20 -42.12
N LEU A 826 11.48 -1.71 -41.32
CA LEU A 826 10.79 -0.42 -41.47
C LEU A 826 10.17 -0.20 -42.86
N GLN A 827 9.62 -1.27 -43.45
CA GLN A 827 9.05 -1.25 -44.80
C GLN A 827 7.76 -2.07 -44.88
N PHE A 828 6.89 -1.69 -45.83
CA PHE A 828 5.75 -2.53 -46.21
C PHE A 828 6.21 -3.77 -46.98
N ARG A 829 5.57 -4.91 -46.72
CA ARG A 829 5.67 -6.08 -47.58
C ARG A 829 5.18 -5.73 -48.99
N PRO A 830 5.78 -6.28 -50.07
CA PRO A 830 5.30 -6.07 -51.43
C PRO A 830 3.87 -6.59 -51.65
N ALA A 831 3.50 -7.64 -50.92
CA ALA A 831 2.19 -8.26 -50.94
C ALA A 831 1.10 -7.31 -50.44
N VAL A 832 -0.02 -7.24 -51.18
CA VAL A 832 -1.22 -6.49 -50.83
C VAL A 832 -2.40 -7.45 -50.92
N CYS A 833 -3.26 -7.44 -49.91
CA CYS A 833 -4.47 -8.25 -49.88
C CYS A 833 -5.71 -7.36 -50.01
N ASN A 834 -6.80 -7.88 -50.58
CA ASN A 834 -8.08 -7.19 -50.59
C ASN A 834 -9.08 -8.00 -49.75
N PHE A 835 -9.46 -7.44 -48.60
CA PHE A 835 -10.51 -7.97 -47.76
C PHE A 835 -11.90 -7.60 -48.31
N PRO A 836 -12.97 -8.31 -47.91
CA PRO A 836 -14.33 -7.96 -48.30
C PRO A 836 -14.68 -6.50 -47.95
N ARG A 837 -15.57 -5.87 -48.71
CA ARG A 837 -15.91 -4.43 -48.50
C ARG A 837 -16.79 -4.20 -47.27
N ASN A 838 -17.62 -5.18 -46.93
CA ASN A 838 -18.57 -5.21 -45.82
C ASN A 838 -17.95 -5.74 -44.51
N LEU A 839 -16.70 -5.35 -44.22
CA LEU A 839 -16.00 -5.73 -43.00
C LEU A 839 -16.62 -5.10 -41.75
N VAL A 840 -16.85 -5.96 -40.77
CA VAL A 840 -17.33 -5.62 -39.42
C VAL A 840 -16.22 -5.68 -38.38
N ASN A 841 -15.25 -6.58 -38.52
CA ASN A 841 -14.12 -6.69 -37.60
C ASN A 841 -12.91 -7.37 -38.27
N VAL A 842 -11.70 -7.14 -37.76
CA VAL A 842 -10.46 -7.78 -38.22
C VAL A 842 -9.60 -8.15 -37.01
N LEU A 843 -9.22 -9.41 -36.89
CA LEU A 843 -8.43 -9.94 -35.77
C LEU A 843 -7.22 -10.71 -36.27
N SER A 844 -6.18 -10.82 -35.44
CA SER A 844 -5.05 -11.72 -35.67
C SER A 844 -5.20 -12.94 -34.76
N SER A 845 -4.78 -14.11 -35.23
CA SER A 845 -4.56 -15.27 -34.35
C SER A 845 -3.52 -14.93 -33.28
N THR A 846 -3.58 -15.59 -32.12
CA THR A 846 -2.70 -15.27 -30.97
C THR A 846 -1.22 -15.54 -31.24
N ASP A 847 -0.93 -16.48 -32.13
CA ASP A 847 0.40 -16.92 -32.57
C ASP A 847 0.89 -16.19 -33.84
N GLY A 848 0.09 -15.26 -34.39
CA GLY A 848 0.44 -14.52 -35.60
C GLY A 848 0.35 -15.29 -36.91
N SER A 849 -0.15 -16.53 -36.87
CA SER A 849 -0.30 -17.41 -38.03
C SER A 849 -1.25 -16.89 -39.11
N CYS A 850 -2.36 -16.27 -38.74
CA CYS A 850 -3.34 -15.76 -39.71
C CYS A 850 -4.10 -14.50 -39.25
N ILE A 851 -4.66 -13.80 -40.22
CA ILE A 851 -5.54 -12.64 -40.05
C ILE A 851 -6.96 -13.08 -40.44
N MET A 852 -7.93 -12.74 -39.60
CA MET A 852 -9.33 -13.12 -39.75
C MET A 852 -10.17 -11.86 -39.96
N ALA A 853 -10.84 -11.78 -41.10
CA ALA A 853 -11.66 -10.65 -41.49
C ALA A 853 -13.13 -11.07 -41.46
N PHE A 854 -13.95 -10.42 -40.63
CA PHE A 854 -15.34 -10.78 -40.39
C PHE A 854 -16.27 -9.87 -41.19
N ALA A 855 -17.24 -10.46 -41.90
CA ALA A 855 -18.17 -9.73 -42.75
C ALA A 855 -19.62 -10.25 -42.59
N LYS A 856 -20.60 -9.36 -42.81
CA LYS A 856 -22.04 -9.69 -42.85
C LYS A 856 -22.52 -9.67 -44.30
N GLU A 857 -22.93 -10.80 -44.83
CA GLU A 857 -23.34 -10.95 -46.23
C GLU A 857 -24.80 -11.35 -46.37
N LYS A 858 -25.42 -10.86 -47.44
CA LYS A 858 -26.69 -11.39 -47.94
C LYS A 858 -26.35 -12.48 -48.96
N PRO A 859 -26.97 -13.66 -48.92
CA PRO A 859 -26.75 -14.66 -49.96
C PRO A 859 -27.25 -14.11 -51.31
N ASP A 860 -26.35 -13.89 -52.27
CA ASP A 860 -26.72 -13.49 -53.62
C ASP A 860 -27.35 -14.66 -54.40
N GLU A 861 -28.44 -14.38 -55.12
CA GLU A 861 -29.32 -15.31 -55.88
C GLU A 861 -28.65 -16.08 -57.07
N PHE A 862 -27.33 -16.12 -57.20
CA PHE A 862 -26.68 -16.44 -58.49
C PHE A 862 -26.03 -17.82 -58.69
N ASN A 863 -26.12 -18.76 -57.73
CA ASN A 863 -25.51 -20.10 -57.87
C ASN A 863 -26.51 -21.26 -57.87
N SER A 864 -27.61 -21.15 -58.63
CA SER A 864 -28.50 -22.28 -58.94
C SER A 864 -28.66 -22.49 -60.45
N ILE A 865 -27.56 -22.45 -61.20
CA ILE A 865 -27.51 -23.06 -62.54
C ILE A 865 -26.75 -24.37 -62.38
N ILE A 866 -27.52 -25.46 -62.19
CA ILE A 866 -27.31 -26.88 -62.55
C ILE A 866 -28.06 -27.72 -61.51
N SER A 867 -29.35 -27.91 -61.76
CA SER A 867 -30.06 -29.19 -61.62
C SER A 867 -31.51 -28.95 -62.01
N THR A 868 -31.80 -29.18 -63.29
CA THR A 868 -33.15 -29.44 -63.78
C THR A 868 -33.69 -30.67 -63.06
N ASP A 869 -34.69 -30.50 -62.21
CA ASP A 869 -36.03 -31.07 -62.39
C ASP A 869 -36.88 -30.89 -61.11
N ASN A 870 -38.17 -30.66 -61.33
CA ASN A 870 -39.27 -30.54 -60.37
C ASN A 870 -39.56 -29.12 -59.86
N ILE A 871 -40.28 -28.38 -60.71
CA ILE A 871 -41.14 -27.26 -60.33
C ILE A 871 -42.37 -27.86 -59.65
N GLU A 872 -42.57 -27.63 -58.35
CA GLU A 872 -43.90 -27.32 -57.79
C GLU A 872 -43.80 -26.43 -56.54
N GLN A 873 -44.56 -25.33 -56.59
CA GLN A 873 -45.09 -24.49 -55.51
C GLN A 873 -44.12 -23.55 -54.75
N ARG A 874 -44.21 -22.27 -55.12
CA ARG A 874 -43.66 -21.11 -54.40
C ARG A 874 -44.59 -20.73 -53.25
N ASP A 875 -44.03 -20.61 -52.06
CA ASP A 875 -44.55 -19.73 -51.01
C ASP A 875 -43.53 -18.60 -50.79
N TYR A 876 -43.97 -17.36 -51.06
CA TYR A 876 -43.21 -16.14 -50.89
C TYR A 876 -43.25 -15.71 -49.41
N ASN A 877 -42.18 -16.03 -48.67
CA ASN A 877 -41.76 -15.30 -47.46
C ASN A 877 -40.23 -15.29 -47.42
N ASN A 878 -39.62 -14.42 -48.23
CA ASN A 878 -38.18 -14.18 -48.27
C ASN A 878 -37.74 -13.29 -47.09
N ASP A 879 -37.72 -13.84 -45.88
CA ASP A 879 -36.80 -13.36 -44.84
C ASP A 879 -35.41 -13.89 -45.19
N ILE A 880 -34.70 -13.16 -46.06
CA ILE A 880 -33.32 -13.49 -46.44
C ILE A 880 -32.45 -13.37 -45.18
N LYS A 881 -32.14 -14.50 -44.53
CA LYS A 881 -31.27 -14.56 -43.35
C LYS A 881 -29.86 -14.08 -43.73
N GLU A 882 -29.43 -12.96 -43.14
CA GLU A 882 -28.04 -12.50 -43.22
C GLU A 882 -27.09 -13.58 -42.65
N ILE A 883 -26.01 -13.88 -43.37
CA ILE A 883 -25.00 -14.88 -42.99
C ILE A 883 -23.74 -14.16 -42.53
N ASN A 884 -23.22 -14.57 -41.38
CA ASN A 884 -21.96 -14.07 -40.84
C ASN A 884 -20.81 -14.95 -41.33
N ARG A 885 -19.81 -14.35 -41.99
CA ARG A 885 -18.65 -15.05 -42.55
C ARG A 885 -17.35 -14.57 -41.95
N VAL A 886 -16.40 -15.49 -41.82
CA VAL A 886 -14.99 -15.17 -41.54
C VAL A 886 -14.14 -15.54 -42.74
N TYR A 887 -13.32 -14.60 -43.17
CA TYR A 887 -12.31 -14.72 -44.22
C TYR A 887 -10.94 -14.85 -43.55
N VAL A 888 -10.29 -15.99 -43.73
CA VAL A 888 -9.02 -16.31 -43.08
C VAL A 888 -7.87 -16.19 -44.08
N TYR A 889 -6.93 -15.29 -43.79
CA TYR A 889 -5.74 -15.03 -44.59
C TYR A 889 -4.50 -15.44 -43.81
N PHE A 890 -3.76 -16.44 -44.29
CA PHE A 890 -2.53 -16.88 -43.64
C PHE A 890 -1.40 -15.88 -43.84
N SER A 891 -0.63 -15.61 -42.78
CA SER A 891 0.42 -14.56 -42.80
C SER A 891 1.52 -14.82 -43.82
N LYS A 892 1.83 -16.10 -44.10
CA LYS A 892 2.78 -16.50 -45.15
C LYS A 892 2.22 -16.29 -46.56
N ASN A 893 0.96 -16.66 -46.79
CA ASN A 893 0.28 -16.60 -48.08
C ASN A 893 -0.67 -15.39 -48.15
N PHE A 894 -0.22 -14.21 -47.73
CA PHE A 894 -1.08 -13.02 -47.59
C PHE A 894 -1.67 -12.48 -48.92
N VAL A 895 -1.37 -13.09 -50.06
CA VAL A 895 -1.84 -12.66 -51.40
C VAL A 895 -3.02 -13.52 -51.89
N SER A 896 -3.26 -14.71 -51.33
CA SER A 896 -4.30 -15.62 -51.81
C SER A 896 -5.72 -15.22 -51.38
N ASP A 897 -6.71 -15.66 -52.14
CA ASP A 897 -8.12 -15.56 -51.76
C ASP A 897 -8.33 -16.28 -50.42
N GLY A 898 -8.68 -15.52 -49.38
CA GLY A 898 -8.80 -16.02 -48.02
C GLY A 898 -9.82 -17.16 -47.91
N LYS A 899 -9.58 -18.10 -46.99
CA LYS A 899 -10.51 -19.21 -46.75
C LYS A 899 -11.79 -18.67 -46.09
N VAL A 900 -12.94 -18.93 -46.68
CA VAL A 900 -14.24 -18.45 -46.21
C VAL A 900 -14.92 -19.52 -45.36
N ILE A 901 -15.42 -19.15 -44.18
CA ILE A 901 -16.12 -20.04 -43.27
C ILE A 901 -17.36 -19.32 -42.71
N ASP A 902 -18.50 -19.99 -42.74
CA ASP A 902 -19.74 -19.48 -42.14
C ASP A 902 -19.70 -19.67 -40.62
N LEU A 903 -19.97 -18.60 -39.87
CA LEU A 903 -20.07 -18.64 -38.41
C LEU A 903 -21.43 -19.20 -37.97
N PRO A 904 -21.48 -19.96 -36.86
CA PRO A 904 -22.73 -20.49 -36.37
C PRO A 904 -23.71 -19.38 -35.92
N LEU A 905 -25.01 -19.62 -36.09
CA LEU A 905 -26.09 -18.62 -35.93
C LEU A 905 -26.18 -17.96 -34.54
N ASN A 906 -25.53 -18.52 -33.52
CA ASN A 906 -25.42 -17.96 -32.17
C ASN A 906 -24.35 -16.86 -32.04
N PHE A 907 -23.49 -16.66 -33.05
CA PHE A 907 -22.47 -15.62 -33.10
C PHE A 907 -22.94 -14.44 -33.97
N LYS A 908 -23.94 -13.69 -33.47
CA LYS A 908 -24.55 -12.56 -34.20
C LYS A 908 -23.75 -11.26 -34.09
N SER A 909 -23.07 -11.05 -32.97
CA SER A 909 -22.43 -9.77 -32.63
C SER A 909 -20.95 -9.71 -33.04
N LEU A 910 -20.68 -9.64 -34.36
CA LEU A 910 -19.32 -9.68 -34.91
C LEU A 910 -18.41 -8.52 -34.43
N GLU A 911 -19.02 -7.39 -34.04
CA GLU A 911 -18.33 -6.18 -33.55
C GLU A 911 -17.58 -6.41 -32.23
N PHE A 912 -18.02 -7.38 -31.42
CA PHE A 912 -17.43 -7.66 -30.10
C PHE A 912 -16.52 -8.88 -30.09
N LEU A 913 -16.22 -9.46 -31.25
CA LEU A 913 -15.35 -10.63 -31.33
C LEU A 913 -13.93 -10.29 -30.90
N GLN A 914 -13.36 -11.17 -30.08
CA GLN A 914 -11.94 -11.17 -29.72
C GLN A 914 -11.39 -12.59 -29.74
N ILE A 915 -10.09 -12.71 -29.96
CA ILE A 915 -9.39 -13.99 -29.91
C ILE A 915 -8.52 -14.00 -28.67
N SER A 916 -8.56 -15.12 -27.94
CA SER A 916 -7.73 -15.35 -26.76
C SER A 916 -7.25 -16.80 -26.74
N CYS A 917 -6.12 -17.07 -26.09
CA CYS A 917 -5.58 -18.42 -25.94
C CYS A 917 -5.73 -18.86 -24.48
N ILE A 918 -6.14 -20.12 -24.26
CA ILE A 918 -6.15 -20.76 -22.94
C ILE A 918 -4.90 -21.63 -22.83
N ASN A 919 -4.14 -21.44 -21.75
CA ASN A 919 -2.90 -22.16 -21.43
C ASN A 919 -1.86 -22.20 -22.57
N ASN A 920 -1.80 -21.15 -23.40
CA ASN A 920 -0.92 -21.03 -24.56
C ASN A 920 -1.04 -22.20 -25.57
N ARG A 921 -2.19 -22.89 -25.60
CA ARG A 921 -2.43 -24.04 -26.49
C ARG A 921 -3.75 -23.96 -27.26
N GLN A 922 -4.85 -23.59 -26.61
CA GLN A 922 -6.16 -23.56 -27.25
C GLN A 922 -6.54 -22.15 -27.63
N THR A 923 -6.68 -21.89 -28.93
CA THR A 923 -7.17 -20.60 -29.43
C THR A 923 -8.69 -20.58 -29.42
N HIS A 924 -9.27 -19.55 -28.82
CA HIS A 924 -10.71 -19.38 -28.67
C HIS A 924 -11.15 -18.05 -29.28
N LEU A 925 -12.15 -18.10 -30.17
CA LEU A 925 -12.89 -16.93 -30.63
C LEU A 925 -14.04 -16.68 -29.66
N ILE A 926 -14.02 -15.54 -29.00
CA ILE A 926 -14.93 -15.19 -27.90
C ILE A 926 -15.92 -14.14 -28.38
N SER A 927 -17.18 -14.33 -28.04
CA SER A 927 -18.28 -13.40 -28.30
C SER A 927 -19.17 -13.26 -27.08
N LEU A 928 -19.82 -12.11 -26.95
CA LEU A 928 -20.86 -11.88 -25.97
C LEU A 928 -22.24 -12.02 -26.62
N ASP A 929 -23.08 -12.87 -26.06
CA ASP A 929 -24.49 -12.99 -26.43
C ASP A 929 -25.30 -12.03 -25.58
N LEU A 930 -25.65 -10.88 -26.18
CA LEU A 930 -26.42 -9.83 -25.52
C LEU A 930 -27.83 -10.32 -25.14
N GLN A 931 -28.48 -11.10 -26.01
CA GLN A 931 -29.86 -11.54 -25.82
C GLN A 931 -30.00 -12.48 -24.63
N ASN A 932 -29.12 -13.47 -24.50
CA ASN A 932 -29.18 -14.46 -23.42
C ASN A 932 -28.30 -14.11 -22.22
N GLY A 933 -27.43 -13.11 -22.35
CA GLY A 933 -26.44 -12.71 -21.34
C GLY A 933 -25.45 -13.85 -21.06
N ARG A 934 -24.77 -14.32 -22.10
CA ARG A 934 -23.79 -15.43 -22.03
C ARG A 934 -22.47 -15.03 -22.68
N LEU A 935 -21.36 -15.49 -22.11
CA LEU A 935 -20.06 -15.45 -22.78
C LEU A 935 -19.91 -16.76 -23.55
N ASN A 936 -19.85 -16.67 -24.88
CA ASN A 936 -19.71 -17.82 -25.76
C ASN A 936 -18.31 -17.86 -26.35
N SER A 937 -17.79 -19.07 -26.56
CA SER A 937 -16.54 -19.30 -27.24
C SER A 937 -16.69 -20.33 -28.36
N LEU A 938 -15.91 -20.17 -29.42
CA LEU A 938 -15.64 -21.19 -30.43
C LEU A 938 -14.17 -21.56 -30.36
N LEU A 939 -13.88 -22.87 -30.37
CA LEU A 939 -12.52 -23.37 -30.42
C LEU A 939 -12.01 -23.26 -31.86
N VAL A 940 -10.90 -22.56 -32.04
CA VAL A 940 -10.29 -22.32 -33.34
C VAL A 940 -9.05 -23.19 -33.47
N LYS A 941 -9.04 -24.08 -34.46
CA LYS A 941 -7.89 -24.91 -34.80
C LYS A 941 -7.27 -24.36 -36.08
N ILE A 942 -6.02 -23.92 -35.97
CA ILE A 942 -5.23 -23.38 -37.08
C ILE A 942 -4.14 -24.41 -37.38
N THR A 943 -4.24 -25.05 -38.54
CA THR A 943 -3.18 -25.91 -39.07
C THR A 943 -2.45 -25.12 -40.15
N LEU A 944 -1.18 -24.78 -39.92
CA LEU A 944 -0.33 -24.14 -40.91
C LEU A 944 0.27 -25.17 -41.86
N GLU A 945 0.51 -24.77 -43.12
CA GLU A 945 1.34 -25.52 -44.04
C GLU A 945 2.79 -25.39 -43.57
N GLN A 946 3.14 -26.35 -42.73
CA GLN A 946 4.51 -26.73 -42.48
C GLN A 946 4.66 -28.08 -43.17
N ALA A 947 5.86 -28.42 -43.63
CA ALA A 947 6.22 -29.82 -43.78
C ALA A 947 6.27 -30.42 -42.36
N GLN A 948 5.09 -30.58 -41.76
CA GLN A 948 4.92 -31.06 -40.40
C GLN A 948 4.99 -32.57 -40.51
N PHE A 949 6.19 -33.09 -40.28
CA PHE A 949 6.37 -34.45 -39.83
C PHE A 949 5.68 -34.56 -38.48
N ARG A 950 4.42 -34.98 -38.45
CA ARG A 950 3.68 -35.16 -37.21
C ARG A 950 3.97 -36.56 -36.69
N PHE A 951 4.85 -36.64 -35.69
CA PHE A 951 5.13 -37.87 -34.95
C PHE A 951 3.99 -38.09 -33.95
N GLN A 952 2.96 -38.84 -34.34
CA GLN A 952 1.85 -39.14 -33.44
C GLN A 952 2.20 -40.38 -32.60
N LYS A 953 2.48 -40.20 -31.31
CA LYS A 953 2.66 -41.31 -30.37
C LYS A 953 1.32 -41.73 -29.79
N CYS A 954 0.93 -42.99 -29.98
CA CYS A 954 -0.22 -43.57 -29.28
C CYS A 954 0.16 -43.81 -27.81
N MET A 955 -0.66 -43.37 -26.85
CA MET A 955 -0.45 -43.67 -25.43
C MET A 955 -1.45 -44.73 -24.97
N GLN A 956 -0.95 -45.90 -24.58
CA GLN A 956 -1.53 -46.61 -23.45
C GLN A 956 -0.46 -47.04 -22.45
N LYS A 957 -0.95 -47.21 -21.21
CA LYS A 957 -0.33 -47.40 -19.89
C LYS A 957 1.16 -47.74 -19.82
N LYS A 958 1.81 -47.07 -18.86
CA LYS A 958 3.09 -47.42 -18.21
C LYS A 958 3.45 -48.90 -18.39
N SER A 959 4.39 -49.18 -19.29
CA SER A 959 5.18 -50.40 -19.24
C SER A 959 6.52 -50.13 -18.56
N LEU A 960 7.06 -51.20 -18.00
CA LEU A 960 8.04 -51.23 -16.92
C LEU A 960 9.37 -50.57 -17.28
N ALA A 961 10.06 -50.15 -16.22
CA ALA A 961 11.48 -49.84 -16.25
C ALA A 961 12.23 -50.91 -17.05
N PHE A 962 12.80 -50.53 -18.20
CA PHE A 962 13.94 -51.24 -18.76
C PHE A 962 15.01 -51.26 -17.67
N GLN A 963 15.14 -52.37 -16.97
CA GLN A 963 16.31 -52.66 -16.15
C GLN A 963 17.48 -52.80 -17.14
N ARG A 964 18.15 -51.68 -17.46
CA ARG A 964 19.46 -51.72 -18.10
C ARG A 964 20.45 -52.27 -17.07
N THR A 965 20.93 -53.49 -17.29
CA THR A 965 21.77 -54.20 -16.34
C THR A 965 23.29 -54.01 -16.53
N LYS A 966 23.80 -53.27 -17.55
CA LYS A 966 25.28 -53.13 -17.76
C LYS A 966 25.81 -51.78 -18.30
N LEU A 967 27.12 -51.55 -18.12
CA LEU A 967 27.89 -50.29 -17.98
C LEU A 967 28.53 -49.74 -19.28
N ASN A 968 27.75 -49.41 -20.30
CA ASN A 968 28.33 -48.92 -21.57
C ASN A 968 28.23 -47.40 -21.78
N ASP A 969 27.90 -46.62 -20.73
CA ASP A 969 27.57 -45.18 -20.84
C ASP A 969 28.77 -44.32 -21.28
N LEU A 970 30.02 -44.80 -21.17
CA LEU A 970 31.23 -44.16 -21.73
C LEU A 970 31.21 -44.05 -23.27
N VAL A 971 30.53 -44.96 -23.97
CA VAL A 971 30.39 -44.98 -25.44
C VAL A 971 28.94 -44.69 -25.84
N ASN A 972 27.95 -45.23 -25.11
CA ASN A 972 26.54 -44.99 -25.36
C ASN A 972 26.13 -43.52 -25.22
N VAL A 973 26.94 -42.67 -24.60
CA VAL A 973 26.69 -41.22 -24.55
C VAL A 973 26.51 -40.61 -25.94
N TYR A 974 27.23 -41.08 -26.96
CA TYR A 974 27.01 -40.62 -28.35
C TYR A 974 25.62 -41.00 -28.85
N LYS A 975 25.17 -42.24 -28.60
CA LYS A 975 23.79 -42.67 -28.92
C LYS A 975 22.75 -41.82 -28.20
N LEU A 976 22.89 -41.67 -26.87
CA LEU A 976 21.96 -40.91 -26.04
C LEU A 976 21.89 -39.42 -26.43
N MET A 977 23.02 -38.84 -26.83
CA MET A 977 23.12 -37.48 -27.34
C MET A 977 22.41 -37.36 -28.69
N PHE A 978 22.72 -38.24 -29.65
CA PHE A 978 22.13 -38.23 -30.99
C PHE A 978 20.66 -38.66 -31.03
N GLU A 979 20.15 -39.35 -30.01
CA GLU A 979 18.70 -39.55 -29.82
C GLU A 979 18.01 -38.22 -29.52
N LYS A 980 18.60 -37.37 -28.67
CA LYS A 980 18.00 -36.10 -28.23
C LYS A 980 18.27 -34.92 -29.18
N TYR A 981 19.44 -34.87 -29.79
CA TYR A 981 19.92 -33.74 -30.58
C TYR A 981 20.03 -34.09 -32.08
N PRO A 982 20.06 -33.10 -32.98
CA PRO A 982 20.35 -33.34 -34.40
C PRO A 982 21.75 -33.93 -34.60
N ILE A 983 21.86 -34.88 -35.53
CA ILE A 983 23.13 -35.54 -35.90
C ILE A 983 23.89 -34.69 -36.93
N ASP A 984 23.18 -34.19 -37.93
CA ASP A 984 23.73 -33.38 -39.02
C ASP A 984 23.24 -31.92 -38.87
N SER A 985 24.11 -30.93 -39.13
CA SER A 985 23.68 -29.52 -39.21
C SER A 985 22.73 -29.30 -40.39
N CYS A 986 21.55 -28.73 -40.11
CA CYS A 986 20.51 -28.47 -41.12
C CYS A 986 20.78 -27.22 -41.97
N ILE A 987 21.74 -26.38 -41.58
CA ILE A 987 21.94 -25.02 -42.13
C ILE A 987 23.11 -24.96 -43.09
N ASP A 988 24.23 -25.62 -42.77
CA ASP A 988 25.38 -25.72 -43.67
C ASP A 988 26.06 -27.10 -43.55
N PRO A 989 25.83 -28.02 -44.51
CA PRO A 989 26.46 -29.34 -44.50
C PRO A 989 27.99 -29.28 -44.69
N LYS A 990 28.56 -28.13 -45.08
CA LYS A 990 30.03 -27.94 -45.15
C LYS A 990 30.68 -27.71 -43.79
N GLN A 991 29.90 -27.36 -42.76
CA GLN A 991 30.39 -27.23 -41.38
C GLN A 991 30.44 -28.56 -40.62
N ASN A 992 29.89 -29.64 -41.19
CA ASN A 992 29.89 -30.97 -40.58
C ASN A 992 31.29 -31.61 -40.69
N ARG A 993 32.15 -31.38 -39.69
CA ARG A 993 33.46 -32.03 -39.56
C ARG A 993 33.32 -33.44 -38.95
N PRO A 994 33.90 -34.50 -39.55
CA PRO A 994 33.70 -35.88 -39.10
C PRO A 994 34.24 -36.08 -37.68
N LEU A 995 33.38 -36.56 -36.77
CA LEU A 995 33.78 -36.91 -35.41
C LEU A 995 34.62 -38.19 -35.42
N SER A 996 35.70 -38.22 -34.63
CA SER A 996 36.46 -39.45 -34.37
C SER A 996 36.64 -39.69 -32.89
N LEU A 997 36.54 -40.95 -32.48
CA LEU A 997 36.79 -41.40 -31.12
C LEU A 997 38.05 -42.25 -31.06
N LYS A 998 38.91 -41.94 -30.11
CA LYS A 998 40.03 -42.79 -29.71
C LYS A 998 39.81 -43.32 -28.31
N ILE A 999 39.73 -44.64 -28.17
CA ILE A 999 39.58 -45.30 -26.88
C ILE A 999 40.99 -45.58 -26.35
N VAL A 1000 41.31 -45.03 -25.19
CA VAL A 1000 42.60 -45.18 -24.51
C VAL A 1000 42.41 -46.17 -23.36
N LEU A 1001 43.02 -47.35 -23.50
CA LEU A 1001 42.94 -48.43 -22.50
C LEU A 1001 44.21 -48.45 -21.64
N ASP A 1002 44.07 -48.44 -20.31
CA ASP A 1002 45.19 -48.59 -19.36
C ASP A 1002 45.48 -50.06 -19.01
N ILE A 1003 45.43 -50.96 -20.01
CA ILE A 1003 45.62 -52.41 -19.86
C ILE A 1003 47.09 -52.83 -20.03
N GLU A 1004 47.45 -53.97 -19.45
CA GLU A 1004 48.75 -54.62 -19.67
C GLU A 1004 48.79 -55.56 -20.90
N ASP A 1005 47.62 -55.90 -21.46
CA ASP A 1005 47.47 -56.85 -22.57
C ASP A 1005 47.79 -56.22 -23.94
N ASN A 1006 48.46 -56.98 -24.82
CA ASN A 1006 48.92 -56.55 -26.13
C ASN A 1006 47.91 -56.80 -27.27
N ASN A 1007 46.74 -57.40 -26.98
CA ASN A 1007 45.70 -57.69 -27.98
C ASN A 1007 44.86 -56.46 -28.38
N ILE A 1008 45.50 -55.33 -28.67
CA ILE A 1008 44.85 -54.05 -29.00
C ILE A 1008 44.03 -54.14 -30.29
N GLU A 1009 44.49 -54.93 -31.27
CA GLU A 1009 43.79 -55.09 -32.56
C GLU A 1009 42.41 -55.75 -32.39
N ASP A 1010 42.29 -56.76 -31.53
CA ASP A 1010 41.03 -57.45 -31.21
C ASP A 1010 40.02 -56.50 -30.52
N TYR A 1011 40.47 -55.69 -29.56
CA TYR A 1011 39.63 -54.64 -28.97
C TYR A 1011 39.23 -53.57 -30.00
N GLY A 1012 40.13 -53.22 -30.91
CA GLY A 1012 39.87 -52.29 -32.02
C GLY A 1012 38.69 -52.74 -32.88
N GLU A 1013 38.69 -54.01 -33.29
CA GLU A 1013 37.60 -54.60 -34.07
C GLU A 1013 36.30 -54.65 -33.26
N LYS A 1014 36.33 -55.16 -32.01
CA LYS A 1014 35.14 -55.27 -31.15
C LYS A 1014 34.47 -53.93 -30.86
N PHE A 1015 35.22 -52.89 -30.53
CA PHE A 1015 34.65 -51.57 -30.30
C PHE A 1015 34.08 -50.96 -31.59
N ASN A 1016 34.73 -51.20 -32.74
CA ASN A 1016 34.23 -50.73 -34.02
C ASN A 1016 32.93 -51.43 -34.42
N GLU A 1017 32.84 -52.75 -34.23
CA GLU A 1017 31.60 -53.53 -34.41
C GLU A 1017 30.50 -53.03 -33.47
N TYR A 1018 30.81 -52.84 -32.19
CA TYR A 1018 29.87 -52.33 -31.20
C TYR A 1018 29.33 -50.94 -31.59
N ILE A 1019 30.20 -49.99 -31.92
CA ILE A 1019 29.82 -48.61 -32.27
C ILE A 1019 29.02 -48.60 -33.59
N THR A 1020 29.41 -49.41 -34.56
CA THR A 1020 28.68 -49.54 -35.83
C THR A 1020 27.27 -50.07 -35.58
N GLY A 1021 27.14 -51.18 -34.85
CA GLY A 1021 25.84 -51.73 -34.46
C GLY A 1021 25.01 -50.77 -33.61
N MET A 1022 25.65 -50.00 -32.71
CA MET A 1022 25.00 -48.96 -31.91
C MET A 1022 24.41 -47.85 -32.79
N PHE A 1023 25.15 -47.39 -33.81
CA PHE A 1023 24.68 -46.36 -34.74
C PHE A 1023 23.68 -46.89 -35.77
N ASP A 1024 23.78 -48.15 -36.20
CA ASP A 1024 22.77 -48.78 -37.05
C ASP A 1024 21.44 -48.94 -36.30
N ASN A 1025 21.49 -49.34 -35.03
CA ASN A 1025 20.33 -49.32 -34.14
C ASN A 1025 19.76 -47.89 -34.03
N LEU A 1026 20.61 -46.89 -33.76
CA LEU A 1026 20.14 -45.50 -33.68
C LEU A 1026 19.50 -45.03 -34.99
N LYS A 1027 20.06 -45.38 -36.14
CA LYS A 1027 19.51 -45.07 -37.45
C LYS A 1027 18.15 -45.74 -37.66
N TYR A 1028 18.05 -47.02 -37.31
CA TYR A 1028 16.81 -47.80 -37.37
C TYR A 1028 15.71 -47.19 -36.49
N TYR A 1029 16.04 -46.82 -35.25
CA TYR A 1029 15.05 -46.30 -34.29
C TYR A 1029 14.70 -44.81 -34.49
N THR A 1030 15.61 -43.98 -34.99
CA THR A 1030 15.40 -42.52 -35.03
C THR A 1030 15.08 -41.96 -36.42
N ASN A 1031 15.35 -42.69 -37.50
CA ASN A 1031 15.19 -42.23 -38.89
C ASN A 1031 15.89 -40.88 -39.21
N LYS A 1032 16.85 -40.44 -38.40
CA LYS A 1032 17.58 -39.18 -38.61
C LYS A 1032 18.56 -39.30 -39.78
N PRO A 1033 18.87 -38.20 -40.49
CA PRO A 1033 19.98 -38.18 -41.44
C PRO A 1033 21.29 -38.46 -40.70
N THR A 1034 22.05 -39.44 -41.17
CA THR A 1034 23.23 -40.02 -40.51
C THR A 1034 24.51 -39.79 -41.32
N SER A 1035 24.59 -38.69 -42.07
CA SER A 1035 25.74 -38.45 -42.96
C SER A 1035 27.04 -38.25 -42.18
N MET A 1036 26.99 -37.67 -40.98
CA MET A 1036 28.11 -37.60 -40.03
C MET A 1036 28.52 -38.99 -39.50
N LEU A 1037 27.56 -39.84 -39.12
CA LEU A 1037 27.86 -41.15 -38.51
C LEU A 1037 28.55 -42.11 -39.48
N LYS A 1038 28.25 -42.01 -40.78
CA LYS A 1038 28.97 -42.78 -41.83
C LYS A 1038 30.45 -42.44 -41.92
N LYS A 1039 30.86 -41.28 -41.42
CA LYS A 1039 32.26 -40.81 -41.39
C LYS A 1039 32.85 -40.87 -39.98
N PHE A 1040 32.10 -41.40 -39.00
CA PHE A 1040 32.61 -41.58 -37.66
C PHE A 1040 33.70 -42.65 -37.68
N SER A 1041 34.84 -42.36 -37.07
CA SER A 1041 35.95 -43.31 -36.96
C SER A 1041 36.25 -43.60 -35.51
N ALA A 1042 36.35 -44.89 -35.17
CA ALA A 1042 36.77 -45.36 -33.86
C ALA A 1042 38.12 -46.08 -33.98
N SER A 1043 39.01 -45.86 -33.01
CA SER A 1043 40.28 -46.59 -32.91
C SER A 1043 40.68 -46.78 -31.45
N VAL A 1044 41.48 -47.79 -31.16
CA VAL A 1044 41.94 -48.13 -29.81
C VAL A 1044 43.45 -47.93 -29.73
N ILE A 1045 43.93 -47.44 -28.58
CA ILE A 1045 45.36 -47.31 -28.26
C ILE A 1045 45.57 -47.64 -26.77
N THR A 1046 46.75 -48.14 -26.41
CA THR A 1046 47.10 -48.28 -24.99
C THR A 1046 47.52 -46.94 -24.39
N PHE A 1047 47.31 -46.77 -23.08
CA PHE A 1047 47.77 -45.60 -22.35
C PHE A 1047 49.29 -45.43 -22.40
N LYS A 1048 50.05 -46.54 -22.50
CA LYS A 1048 51.52 -46.54 -22.62
C LYS A 1048 52.01 -45.97 -23.96
N GLU A 1049 51.28 -46.21 -25.05
CA GLU A 1049 51.61 -45.75 -26.40
C GLU A 1049 51.06 -44.36 -26.72
N LEU A 1050 50.24 -43.79 -25.82
CA LEU A 1050 49.63 -42.49 -26.03
C LEU A 1050 50.67 -41.36 -25.89
N ASP A 1051 51.04 -40.76 -27.03
CA ASP A 1051 51.77 -39.50 -27.04
C ASP A 1051 51.02 -38.39 -27.78
N VAL A 1052 50.39 -37.50 -27.02
CA VAL A 1052 49.65 -36.34 -27.55
C VAL A 1052 50.56 -35.23 -28.09
N GLU A 1053 51.85 -35.24 -27.73
CA GLU A 1053 52.83 -34.25 -28.20
C GLU A 1053 53.50 -34.68 -29.52
N ASP A 1054 53.35 -35.94 -29.92
CA ASP A 1054 53.88 -36.44 -31.19
C ASP A 1054 53.23 -35.71 -32.38
N THR A 1055 54.06 -35.21 -33.28
CA THR A 1055 53.60 -34.40 -34.42
C THR A 1055 52.78 -35.19 -35.44
N ASN A 1056 53.01 -36.51 -35.57
CA ASN A 1056 52.21 -37.36 -36.46
C ASN A 1056 50.86 -37.67 -35.81
N PHE A 1057 50.83 -37.88 -34.50
CA PHE A 1057 49.61 -38.02 -33.72
C PHE A 1057 48.73 -36.76 -33.84
N GLN A 1058 49.30 -35.58 -33.65
CA GLN A 1058 48.58 -34.31 -33.80
C GLN A 1058 48.04 -34.11 -35.21
N LYS A 1059 48.84 -34.37 -36.26
CA LYS A 1059 48.36 -34.22 -37.65
C LYS A 1059 47.20 -35.14 -38.00
N LYS A 1060 47.14 -36.32 -37.39
CA LYS A 1060 46.13 -37.34 -37.66
C LYS A 1060 44.87 -37.21 -36.79
N PHE A 1061 44.99 -36.66 -35.58
CA PHE A 1061 43.93 -36.69 -34.56
C PHE A 1061 43.66 -35.32 -33.90
N SER A 1062 44.02 -34.22 -34.57
CA SER A 1062 43.62 -32.86 -34.15
C SER A 1062 43.34 -31.96 -35.36
N SER A 1063 42.23 -31.25 -35.31
CA SER A 1063 41.87 -30.20 -36.26
C SER A 1063 42.42 -28.86 -35.79
N GLU A 1064 42.81 -28.01 -36.73
CA GLU A 1064 43.22 -26.63 -36.44
C GLU A 1064 41.98 -25.71 -36.43
N TYR A 1065 41.86 -24.89 -35.39
CA TYR A 1065 40.78 -23.93 -35.17
C TYR A 1065 41.34 -22.54 -34.99
N GLN A 1066 40.70 -21.54 -35.59
CA GLN A 1066 40.98 -20.14 -35.28
C GLN A 1066 40.31 -19.77 -33.95
N LEU A 1067 41.06 -19.17 -33.03
CA LEU A 1067 40.61 -18.97 -31.65
C LEU A 1067 39.34 -18.10 -31.56
N GLY A 1068 39.23 -17.03 -32.34
CA GLY A 1068 38.04 -16.16 -32.33
C GLY A 1068 36.78 -16.87 -32.84
N GLU A 1069 36.86 -17.58 -33.97
CA GLU A 1069 35.74 -18.40 -34.49
C GLU A 1069 35.34 -19.51 -33.51
N TRP A 1070 36.32 -20.13 -32.86
CA TRP A 1070 36.07 -21.18 -31.89
C TRP A 1070 35.38 -20.66 -30.62
N ILE A 1071 35.76 -19.47 -30.12
CA ILE A 1071 35.05 -18.83 -28.99
C ILE A 1071 33.60 -18.50 -29.37
N ILE A 1072 33.33 -18.11 -30.62
CA ILE A 1072 31.94 -17.90 -31.11
C ILE A 1072 31.13 -19.21 -31.07
N GLN A 1073 31.77 -20.37 -31.27
CA GLN A 1073 31.07 -21.66 -31.17
C GLN A 1073 30.78 -22.05 -29.70
N LEU A 1074 31.59 -21.56 -28.76
CA LEU A 1074 31.43 -21.75 -27.31
C LEU A 1074 30.33 -20.86 -26.72
N CYS A 1075 30.27 -19.58 -27.11
CA CYS A 1075 29.24 -18.62 -26.73
C CYS A 1075 27.89 -18.90 -27.41
#